data_AF-A0A5N6MAQ2-F1
#
_entry.id   AF-A0A5N6MAQ2-F1
#
_cell.length_a   1.000
_cell.length_b   1.000
_cell.length_c   1.000
_cell.angle_alpha   90.00
_cell.angle_beta   90.00
_cell.angle_gamma   90.00
#
_symmetry.space_group_name_H-M   'P 1'
#
loop_
_entity.id
_entity.type
_entity.pdbx_description
1 polymer ?
#
loop_
_entity_poly.entity_id
_entity_poly.type
_entity_poly.pdbx_seq_one_letter_code
_entity_poly.pdbx_strand_id
1 'polypeptide(L)'
;MGQRFQHVLGIQRLAYFGGVVFAVIIVLLHFEFPYGDVISSSFYASKIHISYGAYSNVSNCSTYNSTTALKAPQILLDSNIPETYKNASILVHNFTKNESIARNIFPSANLSAVTEVHRKKQKVKVVSVSEMHDILVQNRASSHSKKPLWTSRADQDLLNAKIQFENTSYNEDDHSLYPSVFRNISIFRRSYELMEKTFKVYIYKEGEKPIFHQPEAVMKGIYASEGWFMMQMKSSKRFITKKPKQAHLFYIPYSSKLLKETLFPNSYDRESVVPYLKNYIDLISGRYSFWNRTGGADHFLVACHDWAPDETRRFMDTCIRAICNTDIQKSSFELGKDVSLPETNIRYPQNPLQNLGGKPPSKRSIFAFFAGKMHGYLRPILLRHWENKDPEMKILKKLPKVKDDKNYVDFMKNSKFCICAKGSEVNSPRVVEAIFYECVPVIISDNFVPPFFEVLDWESFAVFIPEKDIPDLKKILLSIPKNRYLQMHQRVKEVQKHFLWHVKPVRYDIFHMILHSIWYTRLVRVKSYEIMEQTLKVYIYKDGEKPIFHDWILEGIYASEGWFLKLMEANKQFVTEDPSEAHLFYIPFSSRLLELTLYVPHSHSRDNLIQFMKNHTDMLITKYPFWNRTDGSDHFLAACHDWAPAETRVRLLNTIRALCNADIQTGFHIGKDVSLPTTYVQSATNPLKKVGGEPPSNRSTLAFFAGHMHGLVRPILLAHWGNDTDMKILPRMPHVKGNQNYIDHMKTSKFCICARGFAVHSPRVVESLYFNCVPVIISDNYVPPLFNVLNWESFAVFISEKDIPNLKAVLLSITEDKYVEMYERVRKVKEHFFGILSLLSMICFI
;
A
#
# COMPACT_ATOMS: atom_id res chain seq x y z
N MET A 1 61.61 -34.37 37.22
CA MET A 1 62.01 -34.41 35.78
C MET A 1 60.84 -34.53 34.79
N GLY A 2 59.58 -34.78 35.20
CA GLY A 2 58.46 -35.00 34.27
C GLY A 2 57.77 -33.76 33.66
N GLN A 3 57.93 -32.56 34.23
CA GLN A 3 57.24 -31.36 33.71
C GLN A 3 58.04 -30.56 32.66
N ARG A 4 59.35 -30.80 32.52
CA ARG A 4 60.18 -30.16 31.47
C ARG A 4 60.09 -30.87 30.10
N PHE A 5 59.63 -32.12 30.08
CA PHE A 5 59.53 -32.91 28.84
C PHE A 5 58.26 -32.62 28.02
N GLN A 6 57.14 -32.29 28.67
CA GLN A 6 55.90 -31.97 27.94
C GLN A 6 55.91 -30.59 27.26
N HIS A 7 56.67 -29.64 27.80
CA HIS A 7 56.81 -28.31 27.18
C HIS A 7 57.68 -28.34 25.91
N VAL A 8 58.64 -29.28 25.83
CA VAL A 8 59.51 -29.47 24.65
C VAL A 8 58.74 -30.17 23.50
N LEU A 9 57.86 -31.12 23.80
CA LEU A 9 56.99 -31.78 22.81
C LEU A 9 55.94 -30.83 22.19
N GLY A 10 55.44 -29.85 22.96
CA GLY A 10 54.52 -28.82 22.46
C GLY A 10 55.18 -27.85 21.47
N ILE A 11 56.44 -27.46 21.76
CA ILE A 11 57.21 -26.55 20.89
C ILE A 11 57.64 -27.27 19.60
N GLN A 12 57.99 -28.55 19.66
CA GLN A 12 58.31 -29.34 18.46
C GLN A 12 57.13 -29.50 17.50
N ARG A 13 55.89 -29.65 18.02
CA ARG A 13 54.69 -29.72 17.17
C ARG A 13 54.36 -28.38 16.51
N LEU A 14 54.58 -27.26 17.20
CA LEU A 14 54.39 -25.91 16.62
C LEU A 14 55.46 -25.58 15.57
N ALA A 15 56.72 -25.98 15.80
CA ALA A 15 57.79 -25.83 14.81
C ALA A 15 57.54 -26.71 13.57
N TYR A 16 57.03 -27.92 13.73
CA TYR A 16 56.63 -28.79 12.61
C TYR A 16 55.49 -28.18 11.80
N PHE A 17 54.45 -27.64 12.46
CA PHE A 17 53.32 -27.00 11.77
C PHE A 17 53.75 -25.72 11.04
N GLY A 18 54.62 -24.92 11.65
CA GLY A 18 55.23 -23.74 11.01
C GLY A 18 56.09 -24.13 9.81
N GLY A 19 56.86 -25.21 9.90
CA GLY A 19 57.67 -25.75 8.81
C GLY A 19 56.83 -26.26 7.63
N VAL A 20 55.72 -26.95 7.90
CA VAL A 20 54.80 -27.43 6.85
C VAL A 20 54.11 -26.26 6.13
N VAL A 21 53.66 -25.24 6.86
CA VAL A 21 53.05 -24.04 6.26
C VAL A 21 54.07 -23.27 5.43
N PHE A 22 55.31 -23.15 5.91
CA PHE A 22 56.40 -22.49 5.18
C PHE A 22 56.79 -23.28 3.92
N ALA A 23 56.83 -24.61 3.98
CA ALA A 23 57.09 -25.47 2.82
C ALA A 23 55.98 -25.37 1.77
N VAL A 24 54.70 -25.29 2.16
CA VAL A 24 53.58 -25.08 1.24
C VAL A 24 53.66 -23.71 0.57
N ILE A 25 54.07 -22.67 1.30
CA ILE A 25 54.29 -21.33 0.74
C ILE A 25 55.47 -21.33 -0.25
N ILE A 26 56.57 -22.01 0.06
CA ILE A 26 57.72 -22.16 -0.85
C ILE A 26 57.33 -22.93 -2.12
N VAL A 27 56.54 -23.99 -2.01
CA VAL A 27 56.05 -24.77 -3.16
C VAL A 27 55.10 -23.93 -4.03
N LEU A 28 54.25 -23.10 -3.43
CA LEU A 28 53.40 -22.15 -4.16
C LEU A 28 54.20 -20.98 -4.78
N LEU A 29 55.37 -20.65 -4.22
CA LEU A 29 56.28 -19.64 -4.77
C LEU A 29 57.23 -20.21 -5.85
N HIS A 30 57.36 -21.53 -5.99
CA HIS A 30 58.24 -22.17 -6.99
C HIS A 30 57.51 -22.66 -8.25
N PHE A 31 56.19 -22.52 -8.35
CA PHE A 31 55.45 -22.81 -9.57
C PHE A 31 55.20 -21.52 -10.38
N GLU A 32 56.13 -21.21 -11.28
CA GLU A 32 55.91 -20.31 -12.41
C GLU A 32 55.22 -21.04 -13.57
N PHE A 33 54.16 -20.44 -14.10
CA PHE A 33 53.72 -20.51 -15.51
C PHE A 33 53.07 -19.15 -15.84
N PRO A 34 53.11 -18.68 -17.10
CA PRO A 34 53.95 -17.56 -17.48
C PRO A 34 53.17 -16.37 -18.09
N TYR A 35 53.83 -15.21 -18.07
CA TYR A 35 53.48 -13.91 -18.70
C TYR A 35 52.26 -13.17 -18.10
N GLY A 36 52.37 -11.93 -17.65
CA GLY A 36 53.49 -10.99 -17.62
C GLY A 36 53.01 -9.63 -17.09
N ASP A 37 53.85 -9.04 -16.26
CA ASP A 37 53.80 -7.78 -15.50
C ASP A 37 53.33 -6.54 -16.29
N VAL A 38 52.92 -5.40 -15.70
CA VAL A 38 53.69 -4.57 -14.75
C VAL A 38 52.80 -3.62 -13.93
N ILE A 39 53.20 -3.49 -12.67
CA ILE A 39 52.71 -2.63 -11.58
C ILE A 39 53.20 -1.17 -11.72
N SER A 40 52.41 -0.26 -11.15
CA SER A 40 52.60 1.18 -10.84
C SER A 40 54.01 1.79 -10.76
N SER A 41 54.12 3.06 -11.19
CA SER A 41 54.99 4.06 -10.53
C SER A 41 54.57 5.52 -10.79
N SER A 42 54.28 6.23 -9.69
CA SER A 42 54.79 7.54 -9.25
C SER A 42 55.42 8.54 -10.25
N PHE A 43 54.96 9.80 -10.15
CA PHE A 43 55.63 11.10 -10.41
C PHE A 43 56.68 11.20 -11.54
N TYR A 44 56.41 12.05 -12.54
CA TYR A 44 57.29 13.18 -12.89
C TYR A 44 56.56 14.22 -13.75
N ALA A 45 56.92 15.48 -13.53
CA ALA A 45 56.44 16.63 -14.26
C ALA A 45 57.12 16.76 -15.63
N SER A 46 56.35 17.13 -16.65
CA SER A 46 56.88 17.88 -17.78
C SER A 46 55.79 18.76 -18.38
N LYS A 47 56.01 20.07 -18.26
CA LYS A 47 55.42 21.11 -19.13
C LYS A 47 55.61 20.68 -20.59
N ILE A 48 54.57 20.81 -21.41
CA ILE A 48 54.64 21.44 -22.74
C ILE A 48 53.28 22.08 -23.00
N HIS A 49 53.38 23.25 -23.59
CA HIS A 49 52.40 24.31 -23.77
C HIS A 49 51.91 24.29 -25.23
N ILE A 50 50.76 24.91 -25.50
CA ILE A 50 50.36 25.54 -26.79
C ILE A 50 49.82 24.53 -27.84
N SER A 51 48.74 24.74 -28.61
CA SER A 51 47.96 25.91 -28.99
C SER A 51 46.51 25.53 -29.32
N TYR A 52 45.63 26.51 -29.12
CA TYR A 52 44.31 26.66 -29.72
C TYR A 52 44.29 26.57 -31.26
N GLY A 53 43.15 26.14 -31.80
CA GLY A 53 42.69 26.39 -33.17
C GLY A 53 41.16 26.26 -33.24
N ALA A 54 40.48 27.40 -33.33
CA ALA A 54 39.04 27.54 -33.48
C ALA A 54 38.65 27.86 -34.95
N TYR A 55 37.33 27.88 -35.20
CA TYR A 55 36.62 28.36 -36.41
C TYR A 55 36.59 27.35 -37.58
N SER A 56 35.54 27.18 -38.38
CA SER A 56 34.17 27.72 -38.42
C SER A 56 33.43 27.08 -39.61
N ASN A 57 32.10 27.06 -39.55
CA ASN A 57 31.12 26.88 -40.63
C ASN A 57 31.58 27.31 -42.03
N VAL A 58 31.17 26.59 -43.08
CA VAL A 58 30.37 27.11 -44.22
C VAL A 58 29.64 25.95 -44.93
N SER A 59 28.44 26.31 -45.37
CA SER A 59 27.37 25.64 -46.10
C SER A 59 27.63 25.25 -47.57
N ASN A 60 26.82 24.27 -48.04
CA ASN A 60 25.96 24.26 -49.25
C ASN A 60 26.11 23.12 -50.28
N CYS A 61 24.96 22.44 -50.43
CA CYS A 61 24.24 22.01 -51.64
C CYS A 61 24.71 20.82 -52.53
N SER A 62 23.76 19.87 -52.60
CA SER A 62 23.18 19.17 -53.76
C SER A 62 23.86 17.94 -54.40
N THR A 63 23.07 16.86 -54.31
CA THR A 63 22.79 15.79 -55.31
C THR A 63 23.90 14.82 -55.67
N TYR A 64 23.73 13.55 -55.28
CA TYR A 64 23.26 12.46 -56.15
C TYR A 64 23.15 11.15 -55.33
N ASN A 65 22.00 10.48 -55.41
CA ASN A 65 21.79 9.14 -54.86
C ASN A 65 22.47 8.10 -55.76
N SER A 66 23.17 7.14 -55.18
CA SER A 66 23.27 5.77 -55.69
C SER A 66 23.66 4.81 -54.57
N THR A 67 22.77 3.84 -54.39
CA THR A 67 22.80 2.60 -53.60
C THR A 67 24.13 1.85 -53.61
N THR A 68 24.52 1.31 -52.44
CA THR A 68 24.97 -0.09 -52.31
C THR A 68 24.96 -0.51 -50.84
N ALA A 69 24.33 -1.66 -50.59
CA ALA A 69 24.14 -2.29 -49.29
C ALA A 69 25.13 -3.45 -49.10
N LEU A 70 25.69 -3.61 -47.90
CA LEU A 70 26.29 -4.85 -47.37
C LEU A 70 26.08 -4.85 -45.84
N LYS A 71 25.05 -5.54 -45.35
CA LYS A 71 25.02 -6.91 -44.78
C LYS A 71 25.55 -7.02 -43.34
N ALA A 72 24.61 -7.22 -42.42
CA ALA A 72 24.81 -7.75 -41.06
C ALA A 72 24.64 -9.29 -41.05
N PRO A 73 25.19 -10.02 -40.06
CA PRO A 73 25.26 -11.48 -40.08
C PRO A 73 23.97 -12.17 -39.60
N GLN A 74 23.67 -13.31 -40.21
CA GLN A 74 22.63 -14.27 -39.83
C GLN A 74 23.04 -15.09 -38.59
N ILE A 75 22.07 -15.42 -37.74
CA ILE A 75 22.16 -16.50 -36.75
C ILE A 75 21.12 -17.57 -37.13
N LEU A 76 21.60 -18.81 -37.24
CA LEU A 76 20.85 -20.03 -37.55
C LEU A 76 19.82 -20.35 -36.45
N LEU A 77 18.59 -20.69 -36.85
CA LEU A 77 17.60 -21.38 -36.01
C LEU A 77 17.66 -22.88 -36.32
N ASP A 78 17.97 -23.69 -35.32
CA ASP A 78 17.76 -25.13 -35.37
C ASP A 78 16.29 -25.48 -35.07
N SER A 79 15.77 -26.37 -35.89
CA SER A 79 14.41 -26.90 -35.94
C SER A 79 14.18 -27.98 -34.88
N ASN A 80 13.08 -27.87 -34.11
CA ASN A 80 12.15 -28.98 -33.74
C ASN A 80 11.12 -28.52 -32.69
N ILE A 81 9.88 -28.20 -33.11
CA ILE A 81 8.69 -28.15 -32.23
C ILE A 81 7.49 -28.79 -32.97
N PRO A 82 6.67 -29.66 -32.32
CA PRO A 82 5.57 -30.40 -32.96
C PRO A 82 4.33 -29.59 -33.33
N GLU A 83 3.61 -30.08 -34.34
CA GLU A 83 2.35 -29.55 -34.87
C GLU A 83 1.16 -29.70 -33.90
N THR A 84 0.81 -28.61 -33.23
CA THR A 84 -0.57 -28.29 -32.88
C THR A 84 -0.62 -26.79 -32.67
N TYR A 85 -1.02 -26.01 -33.69
CA TYR A 85 -1.59 -24.64 -33.64
C TYR A 85 -1.59 -24.05 -35.07
N LYS A 86 -2.19 -24.75 -36.04
CA LYS A 86 -2.72 -24.11 -37.24
C LYS A 86 -4.19 -23.82 -36.96
N ASN A 87 -4.50 -22.57 -36.62
CA ASN A 87 -5.77 -21.86 -36.84
C ASN A 87 -5.86 -20.60 -35.96
N ALA A 88 -5.08 -19.56 -36.31
CA ALA A 88 -5.29 -18.19 -35.84
C ALA A 88 -4.58 -17.17 -36.75
N SER A 89 -4.75 -17.32 -38.07
CA SER A 89 -4.21 -16.36 -39.05
C SER A 89 -5.16 -16.20 -40.23
N ILE A 90 -6.43 -15.90 -39.93
CA ILE A 90 -7.41 -15.38 -40.89
C ILE A 90 -8.26 -14.36 -40.11
N LEU A 91 -7.82 -13.10 -40.05
CA LEU A 91 -8.66 -11.90 -39.81
C LEU A 91 -7.90 -10.57 -39.82
N VAL A 92 -6.72 -10.48 -40.47
CA VAL A 92 -6.05 -9.19 -40.74
C VAL A 92 -5.70 -9.12 -42.22
N HIS A 93 -6.74 -9.04 -43.05
CA HIS A 93 -6.63 -8.54 -44.41
C HIS A 93 -7.97 -7.92 -44.78
N ASN A 94 -8.10 -6.63 -44.50
CA ASN A 94 -8.87 -5.65 -45.26
C ASN A 94 -8.84 -4.35 -44.46
N PHE A 95 -8.06 -3.37 -44.93
CA PHE A 95 -8.32 -1.93 -44.91
C PHE A 95 -7.00 -1.15 -45.12
N THR A 96 -6.46 -1.23 -46.34
CA THR A 96 -5.54 -0.21 -46.86
C THR A 96 -5.69 -0.13 -48.37
N LYS A 97 -6.54 0.80 -48.84
CA LYS A 97 -6.42 1.45 -50.15
C LYS A 97 -7.34 2.67 -50.22
N ASN A 98 -6.78 3.87 -50.15
CA ASN A 98 -6.87 4.85 -51.23
C ASN A 98 -5.96 6.06 -50.99
N GLU A 99 -5.16 6.31 -52.02
CA GLU A 99 -4.17 7.37 -52.26
C GLU A 99 -4.83 8.77 -52.33
N SER A 100 -4.24 9.81 -51.73
CA SER A 100 -3.24 10.77 -52.26
C SER A 100 -3.77 11.72 -53.36
N ILE A 101 -3.65 13.05 -53.16
CA ILE A 101 -3.20 14.06 -54.13
C ILE A 101 -3.29 15.50 -53.54
N ALA A 102 -2.26 16.28 -53.91
CA ALA A 102 -2.16 17.75 -54.01
C ALA A 102 -1.55 18.58 -52.86
N ARG A 103 -0.61 19.41 -53.29
CA ARG A 103 0.40 20.21 -52.59
C ARG A 103 -0.03 21.68 -52.49
N ASN A 104 0.61 22.38 -51.55
CA ASN A 104 1.03 23.79 -51.54
C ASN A 104 0.05 24.87 -52.05
N ILE A 105 -0.34 25.79 -51.17
CA ILE A 105 -0.34 27.26 -51.38
C ILE A 105 -0.38 27.92 -49.99
N PHE A 106 0.64 28.73 -49.66
CA PHE A 106 0.52 29.83 -48.70
C PHE A 106 0.30 31.12 -49.51
N PRO A 107 -0.55 32.04 -49.02
CA PRO A 107 -0.03 33.39 -48.80
C PRO A 107 -0.48 33.99 -47.45
N SER A 108 0.36 34.88 -46.97
CA SER A 108 0.24 35.73 -45.79
C SER A 108 -1.03 36.60 -45.77
N ALA A 109 -1.70 36.70 -44.60
CA ALA A 109 -2.01 37.94 -43.87
C ALA A 109 -3.28 37.84 -42.99
N ASN A 110 -3.20 38.56 -41.86
CA ASN A 110 -4.26 39.08 -40.99
C ASN A 110 -4.90 38.22 -39.89
N LEU A 111 -4.37 38.52 -38.69
CA LEU A 111 -4.96 38.59 -37.36
C LEU A 111 -6.48 38.92 -37.33
N SER A 112 -7.30 37.99 -36.85
CA SER A 112 -8.38 38.26 -35.86
C SER A 112 -9.23 37.02 -35.58
N ALA A 113 -9.46 36.77 -34.29
CA ALA A 113 -10.52 35.90 -33.73
C ALA A 113 -10.46 34.39 -34.04
N VAL A 114 -9.69 33.65 -33.24
CA VAL A 114 -9.99 32.24 -32.96
C VAL A 114 -10.52 32.17 -31.53
N THR A 115 -11.82 31.91 -31.44
CA THR A 115 -12.57 31.53 -30.25
C THR A 115 -11.85 30.38 -29.54
N GLU A 116 -11.34 30.64 -28.33
CA GLU A 116 -10.90 29.60 -27.41
C GLU A 116 -12.08 28.67 -27.13
N VAL A 117 -12.03 27.46 -27.65
CA VAL A 117 -12.85 26.35 -27.15
C VAL A 117 -12.37 26.07 -25.73
N HIS A 118 -13.07 26.65 -24.75
CA HIS A 118 -12.92 26.33 -23.34
C HIS A 118 -13.26 24.85 -23.10
N ARG A 119 -12.27 23.98 -23.26
CA ARG A 119 -12.24 22.68 -22.58
C ARG A 119 -12.24 22.98 -21.09
N LYS A 120 -13.37 22.81 -20.41
CA LYS A 120 -13.47 22.83 -18.94
C LYS A 120 -12.40 21.87 -18.38
N LYS A 121 -11.23 22.39 -18.00
CA LYS A 121 -10.28 21.67 -17.16
C LYS A 121 -11.01 21.44 -15.85
N GLN A 122 -11.38 20.20 -15.56
CA GLN A 122 -11.74 19.77 -14.21
C GLN A 122 -10.70 20.36 -13.25
N LYS A 123 -11.14 21.14 -12.25
CA LYS A 123 -10.25 21.64 -11.21
C LYS A 123 -9.68 20.42 -10.48
N VAL A 124 -8.41 20.13 -10.71
CA VAL A 124 -7.63 19.12 -10.01
C VAL A 124 -7.64 19.50 -8.52
N LYS A 125 -8.31 18.71 -7.67
CA LYS A 125 -8.50 19.01 -6.24
C LYS A 125 -7.17 18.83 -5.51
N VAL A 126 -6.53 19.89 -5.04
CA VAL A 126 -5.28 19.80 -4.25
C VAL A 126 -5.50 18.96 -3.00
N VAL A 127 -4.62 17.98 -2.76
CA VAL A 127 -4.67 17.08 -1.60
C VAL A 127 -3.81 17.65 -0.48
N SER A 128 -4.39 17.85 0.70
CA SER A 128 -3.68 18.29 1.91
C SER A 128 -2.83 17.17 2.54
N VAL A 129 -1.89 17.52 3.42
CA VAL A 129 -1.04 16.53 4.11
C VAL A 129 -1.86 15.57 4.98
N SER A 130 -2.92 16.06 5.64
CA SER A 130 -3.85 15.21 6.38
C SER A 130 -4.59 14.24 5.45
N GLU A 131 -5.13 14.71 4.33
CA GLU A 131 -5.79 13.84 3.35
C GLU A 131 -4.80 12.80 2.76
N MET A 132 -3.53 13.16 2.53
CA MET A 132 -2.51 12.18 2.13
C MET A 132 -2.29 11.12 3.19
N HIS A 133 -2.35 11.48 4.48
CA HIS A 133 -2.25 10.52 5.57
C HIS A 133 -3.46 9.57 5.59
N ASP A 134 -4.68 10.09 5.39
CA ASP A 134 -5.89 9.27 5.29
C ASP A 134 -5.81 8.30 4.11
N ILE A 135 -5.33 8.77 2.94
CA ILE A 135 -5.09 7.92 1.77
C ILE A 135 -4.06 6.83 2.09
N LEU A 136 -2.97 7.16 2.79
CA LEU A 136 -1.97 6.17 3.20
C LEU A 136 -2.58 5.07 4.07
N VAL A 137 -3.42 5.45 5.05
CA VAL A 137 -4.10 4.50 5.95
C VAL A 137 -5.10 3.64 5.16
N GLN A 138 -5.90 4.25 4.31
CA GLN A 138 -6.90 3.56 3.47
C GLN A 138 -6.24 2.60 2.46
N ASN A 139 -5.17 3.02 1.78
CA ASN A 139 -4.45 2.18 0.82
C ASN A 139 -3.77 0.99 1.49
N ARG A 140 -3.33 1.13 2.74
CA ARG A 140 -2.81 0.00 3.52
C ARG A 140 -3.90 -0.99 3.90
N ALA A 141 -5.04 -0.50 4.40
CA ALA A 141 -6.17 -1.35 4.76
C ALA A 141 -6.75 -2.10 3.54
N SER A 142 -6.72 -1.47 2.37
CA SER A 142 -7.21 -2.04 1.11
C SER A 142 -6.12 -2.68 0.24
N SER A 143 -4.87 -2.79 0.73
CA SER A 143 -3.77 -3.27 -0.11
C SER A 143 -3.92 -4.76 -0.42
N HIS A 144 -4.08 -5.07 -1.71
CA HIS A 144 -4.11 -6.45 -2.20
C HIS A 144 -2.76 -6.77 -2.85
N SER A 145 -1.82 -7.33 -2.09
CA SER A 145 -0.68 -8.02 -2.72
C SER A 145 -1.18 -9.29 -3.41
N LYS A 146 -0.63 -9.63 -4.58
CA LYS A 146 -0.93 -10.90 -5.25
C LYS A 146 -0.46 -12.04 -4.35
N LYS A 147 -1.34 -13.01 -4.09
CA LYS A 147 -0.98 -14.23 -3.36
C LYS A 147 0.17 -14.91 -4.12
N PRO A 148 1.29 -15.23 -3.47
CA PRO A 148 2.38 -15.91 -4.13
C PRO A 148 1.92 -17.28 -4.63
N LEU A 149 2.37 -17.69 -5.82
CA LEU A 149 2.03 -18.99 -6.42
C LEU A 149 2.51 -20.18 -5.56
N TRP A 150 3.57 -20.00 -4.79
CA TRP A 150 4.06 -20.95 -3.79
C TRP A 150 4.73 -20.20 -2.63
N THR A 151 4.72 -20.83 -1.45
CA THR A 151 5.32 -20.26 -0.24
C THR A 151 6.83 -20.45 -0.19
N SER A 152 7.51 -19.58 0.55
CA SER A 152 8.94 -19.64 0.81
C SER A 152 9.23 -19.41 2.29
N ARG A 153 10.47 -19.75 2.72
CA ARG A 153 10.91 -19.45 4.09
C ARG A 153 10.86 -17.96 4.42
N ALA A 154 11.17 -17.11 3.44
CA ALA A 154 11.09 -15.66 3.62
C ALA A 154 9.64 -15.18 3.86
N ASP A 155 8.63 -15.89 3.36
CA ASP A 155 7.23 -15.57 3.65
C ASP A 155 6.89 -15.87 5.12
N GLN A 156 7.42 -16.97 5.68
CA GLN A 156 7.30 -17.32 7.11
C GLN A 156 8.07 -16.37 8.03
N ASP A 157 9.20 -15.84 7.57
CA ASP A 157 9.94 -14.82 8.30
C ASP A 157 9.18 -13.47 8.29
N LEU A 158 8.50 -13.13 7.17
CA LEU A 158 7.66 -11.93 7.00
C LEU A 158 6.38 -11.95 7.84
N LEU A 159 5.50 -12.95 7.68
CA LEU A 159 5.36 -13.88 8.79
C LEU A 159 5.32 -13.39 10.24
N ASN A 160 6.26 -14.01 10.94
CA ASN A 160 6.64 -13.76 12.31
C ASN A 160 7.00 -12.31 12.56
N ALA A 161 7.58 -11.59 11.59
CA ALA A 161 7.86 -10.17 11.73
C ALA A 161 6.57 -9.33 11.81
N LYS A 162 5.53 -9.67 11.02
CA LYS A 162 4.24 -8.98 11.00
C LYS A 162 3.50 -9.17 12.32
N ILE A 163 3.46 -10.39 12.86
CA ILE A 163 2.89 -10.69 14.19
C ILE A 163 3.60 -9.89 15.28
N GLN A 164 4.94 -9.89 15.24
CA GLN A 164 5.77 -9.13 16.17
C GLN A 164 5.62 -7.61 16.06
N PHE A 165 5.23 -7.13 14.89
CA PHE A 165 4.95 -5.73 14.61
C PHE A 165 3.57 -5.33 15.12
N GLU A 166 2.56 -6.18 14.94
CA GLU A 166 1.18 -5.93 15.41
C GLU A 166 1.07 -5.97 16.94
N ASN A 167 1.84 -6.83 17.62
CA ASN A 167 1.86 -6.94 19.08
C ASN A 167 2.77 -5.90 19.79
N THR A 168 3.09 -4.79 19.13
CA THR A 168 4.01 -3.78 19.71
C THR A 168 3.34 -2.98 20.82
N SER A 169 3.84 -3.10 22.05
CA SER A 169 3.47 -2.21 23.15
C SER A 169 4.12 -0.83 23.02
N TYR A 170 3.41 0.21 23.43
CA TYR A 170 3.95 1.57 23.48
C TYR A 170 5.12 1.66 24.46
N ASN A 171 6.29 2.12 24.02
CA ASN A 171 7.41 2.36 24.92
C ASN A 171 8.31 3.48 24.35
N GLU A 172 8.32 4.65 25.00
CA GLU A 172 8.98 5.88 24.52
C GLU A 172 10.47 6.00 24.89
N ASP A 173 11.04 5.05 25.64
CA ASP A 173 12.32 5.22 26.35
C ASP A 173 13.60 5.09 25.48
N ASP A 174 13.59 5.56 24.22
CA ASP A 174 14.83 5.69 23.42
C ASP A 174 15.21 7.16 23.21
N HIS A 175 16.20 7.62 23.99
CA HIS A 175 16.74 8.98 23.90
C HIS A 175 17.48 9.30 22.60
N SER A 176 17.72 8.30 21.71
CA SER A 176 18.48 8.51 20.46
C SER A 176 17.65 9.06 19.30
N LEU A 177 16.32 9.02 19.40
CA LEU A 177 15.39 9.56 18.42
C LEU A 177 14.52 10.64 19.07
N TYR A 178 14.06 11.61 18.29
CA TYR A 178 13.22 12.69 18.81
C TYR A 178 11.74 12.39 18.54
N PRO A 179 10.93 11.93 19.52
CA PRO A 179 9.60 11.36 19.26
C PRO A 179 8.69 12.26 18.42
N SER A 180 8.73 13.57 18.66
CA SER A 180 7.80 14.52 18.03
C SER A 180 8.02 14.81 16.53
N VAL A 181 9.00 14.19 15.88
CA VAL A 181 9.13 14.22 14.40
C VAL A 181 8.62 12.94 13.74
N PHE A 182 8.23 11.94 14.52
CA PHE A 182 7.67 10.68 14.01
C PHE A 182 6.16 10.67 14.19
N ARG A 183 5.45 10.10 13.24
CA ARG A 183 4.00 9.84 13.38
C ARG A 183 3.72 8.84 14.50
N ASN A 184 4.56 7.82 14.60
CA ASN A 184 4.56 6.85 15.69
C ASN A 184 5.97 6.27 15.84
N ILE A 185 6.71 6.73 16.84
CA ILE A 185 8.10 6.33 17.07
C ILE A 185 8.21 4.84 17.45
N SER A 186 7.27 4.31 18.24
CA SER A 186 7.26 2.92 18.69
C SER A 186 7.13 1.96 17.51
N ILE A 187 6.20 2.25 16.59
CA ILE A 187 5.99 1.50 15.35
C ILE A 187 7.24 1.56 14.46
N PHE A 188 7.81 2.75 14.27
CA PHE A 188 9.05 2.91 13.49
C PHE A 188 10.20 2.09 14.06
N ARG A 189 10.46 2.23 15.37
CA ARG A 189 11.54 1.51 16.06
C ARG A 189 11.38 0.01 15.90
N ARG A 190 10.18 -0.52 16.16
CA ARG A 190 9.92 -1.95 16.04
C ARG A 190 10.16 -2.45 14.63
N SER A 191 9.61 -1.76 13.63
CA SER A 191 9.79 -2.13 12.22
C SER A 191 11.27 -2.09 11.81
N TYR A 192 12.01 -1.08 12.28
CA TYR A 192 13.45 -0.93 12.00
C TYR A 192 14.28 -2.06 12.64
N GLU A 193 14.02 -2.44 13.88
CA GLU A 193 14.69 -3.57 14.54
C GLU A 193 14.42 -4.89 13.82
N LEU A 194 13.16 -5.12 13.41
CA LEU A 194 12.78 -6.29 12.62
C LEU A 194 13.49 -6.29 11.25
N MET A 195 13.62 -5.12 10.60
CA MET A 195 14.41 -4.98 9.38
C MET A 195 15.87 -5.40 9.62
N GLU A 196 16.53 -4.86 10.65
CA GLU A 196 17.93 -5.16 10.94
C GLU A 196 18.18 -6.64 11.24
N LYS A 197 17.22 -7.30 11.92
CA LYS A 197 17.31 -8.70 12.33
C LYS A 197 16.99 -9.67 11.20
N THR A 198 15.97 -9.39 10.40
CA THR A 198 15.34 -10.37 9.52
C THR A 198 15.63 -10.09 8.05
N PHE A 199 15.63 -8.83 7.62
CA PHE A 199 15.52 -8.48 6.20
C PHE A 199 16.71 -8.96 5.36
N LYS A 200 16.40 -9.55 4.20
CA LYS A 200 17.35 -10.07 3.22
C LYS A 200 16.90 -9.75 1.81
N VAL A 201 17.86 -9.34 0.98
CA VAL A 201 17.66 -8.93 -0.40
C VAL A 201 18.54 -9.76 -1.31
N TYR A 202 17.97 -10.27 -2.39
CA TYR A 202 18.71 -10.82 -3.52
C TYR A 202 18.83 -9.76 -4.61
N ILE A 203 20.03 -9.57 -5.16
CA ILE A 203 20.28 -8.60 -6.24
C ILE A 203 20.39 -9.39 -7.55
N TYR A 204 19.56 -9.06 -8.55
CA TYR A 204 19.70 -9.64 -9.88
C TYR A 204 21.06 -9.31 -10.49
N LYS A 205 21.66 -10.26 -11.21
CA LYS A 205 22.98 -10.08 -11.83
C LYS A 205 22.89 -9.63 -13.29
N GLU A 206 21.71 -9.81 -13.88
CA GLU A 206 21.38 -9.47 -15.25
C GLU A 206 21.37 -7.96 -15.48
N GLY A 207 21.47 -7.59 -16.76
CA GLY A 207 21.38 -6.21 -17.23
C GLY A 207 22.71 -5.72 -17.78
N GLU A 208 22.64 -4.95 -18.86
CA GLU A 208 23.83 -4.43 -19.54
C GLU A 208 24.34 -3.15 -18.87
N LYS A 209 25.68 -3.04 -18.78
CA LYS A 209 26.33 -1.79 -18.40
C LYS A 209 26.25 -0.80 -19.58
N PRO A 210 26.18 0.51 -19.33
CA PRO A 210 26.25 1.16 -18.02
C PRO A 210 24.91 1.26 -17.29
N ILE A 211 23.79 0.86 -17.88
CA ILE A 211 22.44 1.08 -17.30
C ILE A 211 22.27 0.34 -15.98
N PHE A 212 22.74 -0.90 -15.92
CA PHE A 212 22.69 -1.74 -14.72
C PHE A 212 24.04 -1.82 -14.02
N HIS A 213 24.01 -2.03 -12.70
CA HIS A 213 25.17 -2.37 -11.89
C HIS A 213 26.32 -1.35 -11.86
N GLN A 214 26.11 -0.11 -12.32
CA GLN A 214 27.15 0.92 -12.45
C GLN A 214 26.90 2.15 -11.55
N PRO A 215 26.91 1.99 -10.21
CA PRO A 215 26.58 3.08 -9.30
C PRO A 215 27.53 4.29 -9.42
N GLU A 216 28.81 4.06 -9.74
CA GLU A 216 29.86 5.09 -9.77
C GLU A 216 29.57 6.20 -10.79
N ALA A 217 28.85 5.86 -11.87
CA ALA A 217 28.48 6.80 -12.93
C ALA A 217 27.40 7.82 -12.49
N VAL A 218 26.72 7.57 -11.37
CA VAL A 218 25.58 8.37 -10.89
C VAL A 218 25.68 8.74 -9.42
N MET A 219 26.89 8.88 -8.87
CA MET A 219 27.09 9.32 -7.47
C MET A 219 27.07 10.84 -7.26
N LYS A 220 26.95 11.64 -8.34
CA LYS A 220 27.01 13.11 -8.34
C LYS A 220 25.79 13.73 -9.02
N GLY A 221 25.41 14.91 -8.55
CA GLY A 221 24.29 15.69 -9.06
C GLY A 221 22.99 15.36 -8.35
N ILE A 222 21.87 15.82 -8.93
CA ILE A 222 20.53 15.74 -8.31
C ILE A 222 19.93 14.32 -8.28
N TYR A 223 20.42 13.44 -9.15
CA TYR A 223 19.98 12.03 -9.21
C TYR A 223 20.91 11.09 -8.43
N ALA A 224 21.76 11.64 -7.56
CA ALA A 224 22.81 10.88 -6.87
C ALA A 224 22.26 9.75 -6.00
N SER A 225 21.02 9.88 -5.52
CA SER A 225 20.35 8.89 -4.68
C SER A 225 20.32 7.49 -5.30
N GLU A 226 20.21 7.37 -6.63
CA GLU A 226 20.26 6.07 -7.34
C GLU A 226 21.60 5.35 -7.13
N GLY A 227 22.70 6.07 -7.40
CA GLY A 227 24.06 5.53 -7.31
C GLY A 227 24.46 5.20 -5.88
N TRP A 228 24.16 6.11 -4.95
CA TRP A 228 24.47 5.91 -3.53
C TRP A 228 23.74 4.72 -2.95
N PHE A 229 22.43 4.59 -3.19
CA PHE A 229 21.66 3.43 -2.75
C PHE A 229 22.22 2.14 -3.35
N MET A 230 22.43 2.10 -4.67
CA MET A 230 22.92 0.91 -5.37
C MET A 230 24.31 0.48 -4.85
N MET A 231 25.23 1.42 -4.67
CA MET A 231 26.57 1.16 -4.12
C MET A 231 26.50 0.54 -2.72
N GLN A 232 25.73 1.15 -1.83
CA GLN A 232 25.65 0.71 -0.43
C GLN A 232 24.87 -0.59 -0.27
N MET A 233 23.81 -0.78 -1.07
CA MET A 233 23.07 -2.03 -1.13
C MET A 233 23.98 -3.16 -1.60
N LYS A 234 24.75 -2.98 -2.67
CA LYS A 234 25.74 -3.96 -3.19
C LYS A 234 26.87 -4.28 -2.19
N SER A 235 27.23 -3.32 -1.34
CA SER A 235 28.31 -3.46 -0.37
C SER A 235 27.86 -4.00 0.99
N SER A 236 26.54 -4.15 1.20
CA SER A 236 25.98 -4.56 2.49
C SER A 236 26.20 -6.04 2.78
N LYS A 237 26.87 -6.33 3.91
CA LYS A 237 26.99 -7.71 4.44
C LYS A 237 25.76 -8.17 5.23
N ARG A 238 24.98 -7.22 5.77
CA ARG A 238 23.83 -7.52 6.63
C ARG A 238 22.60 -7.88 5.81
N PHE A 239 22.33 -7.13 4.74
CA PHE A 239 21.06 -7.23 4.02
C PHE A 239 21.14 -8.09 2.76
N ILE A 240 22.32 -8.33 2.16
CA ILE A 240 22.39 -9.15 0.94
C ILE A 240 22.39 -10.64 1.28
N THR A 241 21.69 -11.44 0.47
CA THR A 241 21.86 -12.90 0.40
C THR A 241 22.21 -13.36 -1.02
N LYS A 242 23.11 -14.34 -1.12
CA LYS A 242 23.40 -15.05 -2.38
C LYS A 242 22.38 -16.17 -2.67
N LYS A 243 21.57 -16.54 -1.67
CA LYS A 243 20.58 -17.62 -1.76
C LYS A 243 19.20 -16.99 -1.99
N PRO A 244 18.64 -17.04 -3.21
CA PRO A 244 17.37 -16.36 -3.52
C PRO A 244 16.19 -16.88 -2.68
N LYS A 245 16.20 -18.16 -2.27
CA LYS A 245 15.19 -18.73 -1.36
C LYS A 245 15.16 -18.11 0.05
N GLN A 246 16.18 -17.34 0.43
CA GLN A 246 16.25 -16.62 1.71
C GLN A 246 15.90 -15.14 1.55
N ALA A 247 15.63 -14.66 0.33
CA ALA A 247 15.39 -13.25 0.07
C ALA A 247 13.92 -12.91 0.33
N HIS A 248 13.70 -11.84 1.07
CA HIS A 248 12.39 -11.25 1.33
C HIS A 248 11.97 -10.30 0.21
N LEU A 249 12.95 -9.69 -0.45
CA LEU A 249 12.77 -8.84 -1.63
C LEU A 249 13.90 -9.03 -2.65
N PHE A 250 13.58 -8.77 -3.91
CA PHE A 250 14.50 -8.87 -5.05
C PHE A 250 14.77 -7.48 -5.63
N TYR A 251 16.03 -7.06 -5.64
CA TYR A 251 16.44 -5.74 -6.13
C TYR A 251 16.76 -5.77 -7.62
N ILE A 252 16.21 -4.82 -8.37
CA ILE A 252 16.55 -4.53 -9.77
C ILE A 252 17.53 -3.32 -9.81
N PRO A 253 18.83 -3.55 -10.03
CA PRO A 253 19.87 -2.53 -9.86
C PRO A 253 20.12 -1.74 -11.14
N TYR A 254 19.10 -1.02 -11.62
CA TYR A 254 19.19 -0.14 -12.79
C TYR A 254 19.21 1.33 -12.38
N SER A 255 19.73 2.20 -13.26
CA SER A 255 19.64 3.65 -13.12
C SER A 255 18.73 4.23 -14.20
N SER A 256 17.67 4.94 -13.80
CA SER A 256 16.77 5.63 -14.72
C SER A 256 17.49 6.77 -15.45
N LYS A 257 18.42 7.45 -14.77
CA LYS A 257 19.28 8.45 -15.41
C LYS A 257 20.12 7.84 -16.53
N LEU A 258 20.85 6.75 -16.26
CA LEU A 258 21.71 6.12 -17.26
C LEU A 258 20.90 5.47 -18.38
N LEU A 259 19.71 4.93 -18.09
CA LEU A 259 18.78 4.41 -19.09
C LEU A 259 18.44 5.50 -20.12
N LYS A 260 18.01 6.68 -19.64
CA LYS A 260 17.72 7.84 -20.50
C LYS A 260 18.96 8.31 -21.27
N GLU A 261 20.08 8.48 -20.59
CA GLU A 261 21.32 9.02 -21.20
C GLU A 261 21.95 8.08 -22.22
N THR A 262 21.83 6.75 -22.02
CA THR A 262 22.44 5.75 -22.91
C THR A 262 21.60 5.49 -24.15
N LEU A 263 20.29 5.28 -23.99
CA LEU A 263 19.44 4.85 -25.12
C LEU A 263 18.92 6.04 -25.93
N PHE A 264 18.54 7.13 -25.26
CA PHE A 264 17.85 8.24 -25.90
C PHE A 264 18.30 9.61 -25.38
N PRO A 265 19.59 9.96 -25.53
CA PRO A 265 20.16 11.20 -24.98
C PRO A 265 19.42 12.45 -25.44
N ASN A 266 18.91 12.44 -26.68
CA ASN A 266 18.27 13.58 -27.34
C ASN A 266 16.73 13.46 -27.44
N SER A 267 16.12 12.37 -26.98
CA SER A 267 14.66 12.22 -27.01
C SER A 267 14.01 12.82 -25.77
N TYR A 268 12.79 13.30 -25.95
CA TYR A 268 11.88 13.68 -24.87
C TYR A 268 10.72 12.70 -24.72
N ASP A 269 10.66 11.67 -25.56
CA ASP A 269 9.66 10.62 -25.49
C ASP A 269 10.00 9.64 -24.37
N ARG A 270 9.26 9.75 -23.25
CA ARG A 270 9.44 8.91 -22.06
C ARG A 270 9.05 7.45 -22.31
N GLU A 271 8.21 7.16 -23.29
CA GLU A 271 7.76 5.79 -23.58
C GLU A 271 8.81 4.98 -24.35
N SER A 272 9.78 5.67 -24.98
CA SER A 272 10.84 5.02 -25.78
C SER A 272 11.73 4.05 -24.98
N VAL A 273 11.89 4.26 -23.67
CA VAL A 273 12.69 3.38 -22.78
C VAL A 273 11.92 2.16 -22.27
N VAL A 274 10.59 2.17 -22.34
CA VAL A 274 9.72 1.13 -21.79
C VAL A 274 9.97 -0.25 -22.40
N PRO A 275 10.14 -0.41 -23.74
CA PRO A 275 10.46 -1.71 -24.33
C PRO A 275 11.77 -2.32 -23.83
N TYR A 276 12.77 -1.50 -23.52
CA TYR A 276 14.05 -1.99 -22.99
C TYR A 276 13.89 -2.60 -21.59
N LEU A 277 13.16 -1.92 -20.70
CA LEU A 277 12.84 -2.46 -19.38
C LEU A 277 11.93 -3.69 -19.48
N LYS A 278 10.99 -3.73 -20.42
CA LYS A 278 10.19 -4.94 -20.70
C LYS A 278 11.08 -6.13 -21.05
N ASN A 279 12.01 -5.97 -22.00
CA ASN A 279 12.91 -7.04 -22.40
C ASN A 279 13.77 -7.54 -21.24
N TYR A 280 14.18 -6.64 -20.33
CA TYR A 280 14.87 -7.02 -19.10
C TYR A 280 13.97 -7.86 -18.18
N ILE A 281 12.70 -7.48 -18.00
CA ILE A 281 11.71 -8.25 -17.23
C ILE A 281 11.47 -9.62 -17.87
N ASP A 282 11.31 -9.70 -19.19
CA ASP A 282 11.16 -10.96 -19.92
C ASP A 282 12.39 -11.86 -19.71
N LEU A 283 13.60 -11.29 -19.72
CA LEU A 283 14.84 -12.02 -19.43
C LEU A 283 14.86 -12.61 -18.01
N ILE A 284 14.58 -11.82 -16.98
CA ILE A 284 14.64 -12.31 -15.59
C ILE A 284 13.48 -13.25 -15.27
N SER A 285 12.30 -13.06 -15.87
CA SER A 285 11.13 -13.91 -15.67
C SER A 285 11.25 -15.25 -16.41
N GLY A 286 11.94 -15.28 -17.55
CA GLY A 286 12.29 -16.52 -18.25
C GLY A 286 13.41 -17.31 -17.57
N ARG A 287 14.38 -16.61 -16.94
CA ARG A 287 15.52 -17.24 -16.27
C ARG A 287 15.22 -17.69 -14.84
N TYR A 288 14.38 -16.96 -14.11
CA TYR A 288 14.12 -17.20 -12.69
C TYR A 288 12.63 -17.35 -12.41
N SER A 289 12.28 -18.35 -11.62
CA SER A 289 10.91 -18.54 -11.14
C SER A 289 10.45 -17.46 -10.15
N PHE A 290 11.36 -16.69 -9.56
CA PHE A 290 11.06 -15.74 -8.49
C PHE A 290 10.15 -14.59 -8.93
N TRP A 291 10.34 -14.05 -10.15
CA TRP A 291 9.45 -13.02 -10.70
C TRP A 291 8.03 -13.53 -10.87
N ASN A 292 7.89 -14.71 -11.50
CA ASN A 292 6.60 -15.33 -11.78
C ASN A 292 5.85 -15.73 -10.50
N ARG A 293 6.56 -15.98 -9.40
CA ARG A 293 5.97 -16.32 -8.09
C ARG A 293 4.94 -15.30 -7.62
N THR A 294 5.23 -14.00 -7.82
CA THR A 294 4.43 -12.89 -7.29
C THR A 294 3.98 -11.92 -8.39
N GLY A 295 4.44 -12.13 -9.63
CA GLY A 295 4.31 -11.17 -10.71
C GLY A 295 5.04 -9.86 -10.44
N GLY A 296 6.17 -9.89 -9.71
CA GLY A 296 6.97 -8.71 -9.36
C GLY A 296 6.62 -8.03 -8.02
N ALA A 297 5.66 -8.55 -7.24
CA ALA A 297 5.20 -7.88 -6.02
C ALA A 297 6.19 -7.95 -4.84
N ASP A 298 7.17 -8.85 -4.90
CA ASP A 298 8.32 -8.94 -3.98
C ASP A 298 9.61 -8.40 -4.62
N HIS A 299 9.47 -7.56 -5.65
CA HIS A 299 10.57 -6.88 -6.32
C HIS A 299 10.55 -5.39 -6.00
N PHE A 300 11.72 -4.78 -6.01
CA PHE A 300 11.84 -3.34 -5.83
C PHE A 300 12.93 -2.73 -6.69
N LEU A 301 12.79 -1.42 -6.91
CA LEU A 301 13.72 -0.58 -7.65
C LEU A 301 13.89 0.77 -6.96
N VAL A 302 14.99 1.45 -7.28
CA VAL A 302 15.31 2.80 -6.80
C VAL A 302 15.68 3.67 -8.00
N ALA A 303 14.86 4.68 -8.29
CA ALA A 303 15.00 5.51 -9.49
C ALA A 303 14.57 6.97 -9.21
N CYS A 304 15.49 7.91 -9.35
CA CYS A 304 15.28 9.32 -9.01
C CYS A 304 15.07 10.24 -10.22
N HIS A 305 15.43 9.81 -11.43
CA HIS A 305 15.18 10.61 -12.62
C HIS A 305 13.69 10.85 -12.87
N ASP A 306 13.35 12.00 -13.46
CA ASP A 306 11.98 12.47 -13.69
C ASP A 306 11.10 11.51 -14.52
N TRP A 307 11.73 10.60 -15.29
CA TRP A 307 11.06 9.62 -16.16
C TRP A 307 10.70 8.31 -15.44
N ALA A 308 11.26 8.07 -14.25
CA ALA A 308 11.06 6.84 -13.48
C ALA A 308 9.57 6.46 -13.28
N PRO A 309 8.64 7.40 -13.00
CA PRO A 309 7.23 7.04 -12.85
C PRO A 309 6.62 6.48 -14.13
N ASP A 310 6.98 7.03 -15.30
CA ASP A 310 6.40 6.67 -16.59
C ASP A 310 7.02 5.37 -17.13
N GLU A 311 8.35 5.24 -17.06
CA GLU A 311 9.07 4.06 -17.60
C GLU A 311 8.73 2.76 -16.84
N THR A 312 8.38 2.87 -15.55
CA THR A 312 8.07 1.70 -14.69
C THR A 312 6.58 1.37 -14.63
N ARG A 313 5.69 2.23 -15.15
CA ARG A 313 4.24 2.15 -14.95
C ARG A 313 3.57 0.90 -15.55
N ARG A 314 4.18 0.25 -16.54
CA ARG A 314 3.51 -0.85 -17.28
C ARG A 314 3.93 -2.24 -16.84
N PHE A 315 5.23 -2.48 -16.74
CA PHE A 315 5.79 -3.82 -16.51
C PHE A 315 6.40 -4.00 -15.11
N MET A 316 6.47 -2.92 -14.34
CA MET A 316 7.01 -2.90 -12.97
C MET A 316 6.04 -2.21 -12.00
N ASP A 317 4.76 -2.10 -12.35
CA ASP A 317 3.71 -1.48 -11.53
C ASP A 317 3.42 -2.27 -10.25
N THR A 318 3.57 -3.58 -10.31
CA THR A 318 3.43 -4.48 -9.15
C THR A 318 4.59 -4.35 -8.16
N CYS A 319 5.76 -3.89 -8.60
CA CYS A 319 6.95 -3.72 -7.78
C CYS A 319 6.74 -2.64 -6.71
N ILE A 320 7.56 -2.68 -5.67
CA ILE A 320 7.77 -1.55 -4.76
C ILE A 320 8.72 -0.58 -5.44
N ARG A 321 8.23 0.59 -5.85
CA ARG A 321 9.06 1.57 -6.57
C ARG A 321 9.45 2.68 -5.61
N ALA A 322 10.75 2.82 -5.34
CA ALA A 322 11.28 3.98 -4.61
C ALA A 322 11.68 5.05 -5.63
N ILE A 323 10.87 6.09 -5.77
CA ILE A 323 11.02 7.11 -6.81
C ILE A 323 10.99 8.53 -6.28
N CYS A 324 11.71 9.45 -6.92
CA CYS A 324 11.78 10.85 -6.46
C CYS A 324 10.53 11.66 -6.87
N ASN A 325 9.95 11.38 -8.03
CA ASN A 325 8.76 12.09 -8.53
C ASN A 325 7.47 11.45 -7.98
N THR A 326 6.94 12.00 -6.90
CA THR A 326 5.85 11.43 -6.08
C THR A 326 4.63 12.35 -6.00
N ASP A 327 3.88 12.41 -7.10
CA ASP A 327 2.61 13.15 -7.18
C ASP A 327 1.43 12.20 -6.89
N ILE A 328 0.70 12.42 -5.80
CA ILE A 328 -0.41 11.54 -5.37
C ILE A 328 -1.59 11.53 -6.34
N GLN A 329 -1.73 12.54 -7.21
CA GLN A 329 -2.81 12.56 -8.20
C GLN A 329 -2.43 11.93 -9.53
N LYS A 330 -1.13 11.76 -9.80
CA LYS A 330 -0.71 11.02 -10.99
C LYS A 330 -0.85 9.53 -10.72
N SER A 331 -1.55 8.83 -11.61
CA SER A 331 -1.66 7.37 -11.62
C SER A 331 -0.32 6.61 -11.68
N SER A 332 0.81 7.31 -11.80
CA SER A 332 2.15 6.74 -11.85
C SER A 332 2.81 6.56 -10.47
N PHE A 333 2.22 7.06 -9.36
CA PHE A 333 2.70 6.83 -7.99
C PHE A 333 1.53 6.44 -7.07
N GLU A 334 1.72 5.38 -6.28
CA GLU A 334 0.70 4.87 -5.35
C GLU A 334 1.19 4.94 -3.90
N LEU A 335 0.66 5.91 -3.14
CA LEU A 335 1.00 6.08 -1.73
C LEU A 335 0.60 4.85 -0.90
N GLY A 336 1.56 4.27 -0.18
CA GLY A 336 1.37 3.05 0.60
C GLY A 336 1.86 1.77 -0.10
N LYS A 337 2.13 1.83 -1.41
CA LYS A 337 2.80 0.78 -2.20
C LYS A 337 4.17 1.21 -2.71
N ASP A 338 4.27 2.44 -3.19
CA ASP A 338 5.52 3.06 -3.65
C ASP A 338 6.14 3.90 -2.53
N VAL A 339 7.45 4.13 -2.62
CA VAL A 339 8.24 4.86 -1.63
C VAL A 339 8.69 6.20 -2.22
N SER A 340 8.47 7.29 -1.48
CA SER A 340 9.02 8.61 -1.85
C SER A 340 10.52 8.66 -1.53
N LEU A 341 11.32 8.69 -2.59
CA LEU A 341 12.78 8.70 -2.51
C LEU A 341 13.29 10.15 -2.33
N PRO A 342 14.20 10.40 -1.37
CA PRO A 342 14.81 11.72 -1.23
C PRO A 342 15.73 12.03 -2.41
N GLU A 343 15.41 13.10 -3.14
CA GLU A 343 16.27 13.67 -4.19
C GLU A 343 17.43 14.43 -3.54
N THR A 344 18.67 13.97 -3.77
CA THR A 344 19.87 14.55 -3.15
C THR A 344 20.82 15.10 -4.20
N ASN A 345 21.31 16.32 -3.98
CA ASN A 345 22.29 16.96 -4.85
C ASN A 345 23.71 16.80 -4.29
N ILE A 346 24.38 15.71 -4.64
CA ILE A 346 25.73 15.43 -4.16
C ILE A 346 26.77 16.08 -5.06
N ARG A 347 27.63 16.92 -4.48
CA ARG A 347 28.69 17.64 -5.21
C ARG A 347 30.02 16.91 -5.19
N TYR A 348 30.39 16.37 -4.03
CA TYR A 348 31.68 15.72 -3.77
C TYR A 348 31.44 14.33 -3.17
N PRO A 349 31.40 13.27 -4.00
CA PRO A 349 31.07 11.93 -3.52
C PRO A 349 32.01 11.39 -2.42
N GLN A 350 33.27 11.84 -2.40
CA GLN A 350 34.24 11.45 -1.37
C GLN A 350 34.00 12.10 -0.01
N ASN A 351 33.25 13.20 0.04
CA ASN A 351 32.87 13.89 1.26
C ASN A 351 31.43 14.44 1.12
N PRO A 352 30.41 13.56 1.15
CA PRO A 352 29.02 13.95 0.92
C PRO A 352 28.47 14.88 2.01
N LEU A 353 29.13 14.93 3.17
CA LEU A 353 28.74 15.77 4.32
C LEU A 353 29.47 17.12 4.35
N GLN A 354 30.18 17.47 3.27
CA GLN A 354 30.86 18.76 3.20
C GLN A 354 29.86 19.91 3.36
N ASN A 355 30.20 20.86 4.23
CA ASN A 355 29.37 22.03 4.57
C ASN A 355 28.06 21.69 5.29
N LEU A 356 27.93 20.54 5.96
CA LEU A 356 26.76 20.24 6.80
C LEU A 356 26.48 21.34 7.84
N GLY A 357 25.20 21.47 8.23
CA GLY A 357 24.75 22.36 9.31
C GLY A 357 24.48 23.80 8.86
N GLY A 358 23.94 24.62 9.76
CA GLY A 358 23.61 26.02 9.49
C GLY A 358 23.89 26.95 10.66
N LYS A 359 23.50 28.23 10.53
CA LYS A 359 23.64 29.19 11.63
C LYS A 359 22.55 28.96 12.68
N PRO A 360 22.80 29.28 13.96
CA PRO A 360 21.73 29.27 14.96
C PRO A 360 20.62 30.27 14.60
N PRO A 361 19.37 30.06 15.06
CA PRO A 361 18.22 30.90 14.70
C PRO A 361 18.44 32.41 14.89
N SER A 362 19.19 32.82 15.91
CA SER A 362 19.50 34.23 16.22
C SER A 362 20.46 34.89 15.21
N LYS A 363 21.24 34.10 14.47
CA LYS A 363 22.23 34.59 13.48
C LYS A 363 21.76 34.43 12.03
N ARG A 364 20.53 33.95 11.79
CA ARG A 364 19.92 33.84 10.46
C ARG A 364 19.28 35.16 10.08
N SER A 365 20.01 35.99 9.34
CA SER A 365 19.58 37.35 8.98
C SER A 365 18.64 37.42 7.77
N ILE A 366 18.47 36.32 7.03
CA ILE A 366 17.61 36.26 5.85
C ILE A 366 16.29 35.60 6.24
N PHE A 367 15.16 36.24 5.92
CA PHE A 367 13.86 35.72 6.30
C PHE A 367 13.49 34.48 5.47
N ALA A 368 13.52 34.60 4.13
CA ALA A 368 13.28 33.49 3.23
C ALA A 368 14.23 33.51 2.04
N PHE A 369 14.63 32.34 1.53
CA PHE A 369 15.55 32.23 0.40
C PHE A 369 15.07 31.24 -0.67
N PHE A 370 15.32 31.61 -1.93
CA PHE A 370 15.16 30.77 -3.10
C PHE A 370 16.18 31.15 -4.19
N ALA A 371 16.84 30.15 -4.78
CA ALA A 371 17.54 30.30 -6.05
C ALA A 371 17.51 28.99 -6.85
N GLY A 372 17.35 29.08 -8.18
CA GLY A 372 17.27 27.89 -9.02
C GLY A 372 17.05 28.13 -10.50
N LYS A 373 17.19 27.08 -11.30
CA LYS A 373 16.87 27.12 -12.73
C LYS A 373 15.34 27.29 -12.92
N MET A 374 14.95 28.07 -13.93
CA MET A 374 13.55 28.40 -14.26
C MET A 374 12.85 27.32 -15.09
N HIS A 375 12.88 26.09 -14.59
CA HIS A 375 12.12 24.98 -15.19
C HIS A 375 10.77 24.83 -14.48
N GLY A 376 9.75 24.40 -15.22
CA GLY A 376 8.36 24.34 -14.74
C GLY A 376 7.67 25.71 -14.72
N TYR A 377 6.34 25.69 -14.57
CA TYR A 377 5.51 26.90 -14.60
C TYR A 377 5.55 27.69 -13.28
N LEU A 378 5.82 27.04 -12.15
CA LEU A 378 5.64 27.64 -10.83
C LEU A 378 6.76 28.62 -10.46
N ARG A 379 8.02 28.32 -10.81
CA ARG A 379 9.17 29.16 -10.44
C ARG A 379 9.11 30.56 -11.07
N PRO A 380 8.71 30.74 -12.36
CA PRO A 380 8.45 32.06 -12.91
C PRO A 380 7.35 32.84 -12.17
N ILE A 381 6.31 32.17 -11.68
CA ILE A 381 5.25 32.81 -10.87
C ILE A 381 5.83 33.29 -9.54
N LEU A 382 6.59 32.45 -8.84
CA LEU A 382 7.30 32.82 -7.61
C LEU A 382 8.17 34.07 -7.80
N LEU A 383 8.98 34.10 -8.87
CA LEU A 383 9.82 35.26 -9.17
C LEU A 383 8.99 36.51 -9.51
N ARG A 384 7.94 36.38 -10.32
CA ARG A 384 7.05 37.50 -10.67
C ARG A 384 6.48 38.16 -9.42
N HIS A 385 6.16 37.39 -8.38
CA HIS A 385 5.63 37.93 -7.14
C HIS A 385 6.72 38.49 -6.22
N TRP A 386 7.89 37.84 -6.10
CA TRP A 386 8.82 38.12 -5.00
C TRP A 386 10.25 38.49 -5.39
N GLU A 387 10.65 38.37 -6.66
CA GLU A 387 12.01 38.70 -7.09
C GLU A 387 12.32 40.18 -6.85
N ASN A 388 13.34 40.45 -6.03
CA ASN A 388 13.80 41.79 -5.67
C ASN A 388 12.70 42.72 -5.11
N LYS A 389 11.58 42.18 -4.62
CA LYS A 389 10.46 43.00 -4.09
C LYS A 389 10.50 43.22 -2.58
N ASP A 390 11.28 42.42 -1.86
CA ASP A 390 11.37 42.49 -0.41
C ASP A 390 12.84 42.36 0.05
N PRO A 391 13.35 43.25 0.89
CA PRO A 391 14.76 43.23 1.29
C PRO A 391 15.12 42.03 2.16
N GLU A 392 14.17 41.45 2.90
CA GLU A 392 14.36 40.32 3.81
C GLU A 392 14.18 38.97 3.11
N MET A 393 13.47 38.92 1.98
CA MET A 393 13.30 37.71 1.17
C MET A 393 14.26 37.71 -0.03
N LYS A 394 15.24 36.81 -0.02
CA LYS A 394 16.20 36.63 -1.11
C LYS A 394 15.68 35.60 -2.11
N ILE A 395 14.73 36.02 -2.95
CA ILE A 395 14.16 35.23 -4.04
C ILE A 395 14.83 35.65 -5.35
N LEU A 396 15.70 34.80 -5.90
CA LEU A 396 16.63 35.18 -6.98
C LEU A 396 16.55 34.21 -8.17
N LYS A 397 16.47 34.73 -9.39
CA LYS A 397 16.59 33.90 -10.61
C LYS A 397 17.95 33.24 -10.75
N LYS A 398 19.02 33.96 -10.44
CA LYS A 398 20.41 33.49 -10.56
C LYS A 398 21.26 34.16 -9.50
N LEU A 399 22.13 33.39 -8.87
CA LEU A 399 23.09 33.93 -7.92
C LEU A 399 24.27 34.61 -8.66
N PRO A 400 24.86 35.68 -8.08
CA PRO A 400 26.13 36.21 -8.53
C PRO A 400 27.17 35.09 -8.61
N LYS A 401 27.87 34.98 -9.75
CA LYS A 401 28.91 33.96 -9.95
C LYS A 401 30.09 34.25 -9.03
N VAL A 402 30.29 33.42 -8.01
CA VAL A 402 31.50 33.37 -7.18
C VAL A 402 32.08 31.95 -7.31
N LYS A 403 33.40 31.78 -7.18
CA LYS A 403 34.03 30.45 -7.16
C LYS A 403 33.34 29.54 -6.11
N ASP A 404 33.15 28.27 -6.48
CA ASP A 404 32.69 27.16 -5.64
C ASP A 404 31.26 27.22 -5.07
N ASP A 405 30.35 28.02 -5.64
CA ASP A 405 28.94 28.10 -5.19
C ASP A 405 28.77 28.47 -3.70
N LYS A 406 29.84 28.95 -3.02
CA LYS A 406 29.82 29.33 -1.59
C LYS A 406 28.65 30.25 -1.27
N ASN A 407 28.34 31.14 -2.22
CA ASN A 407 27.20 32.04 -2.16
C ASN A 407 25.85 31.31 -1.90
N TYR A 408 25.56 30.21 -2.61
CA TYR A 408 24.30 29.46 -2.42
C TYR A 408 24.21 28.82 -1.04
N VAL A 409 25.30 28.17 -0.61
CA VAL A 409 25.38 27.50 0.69
C VAL A 409 25.24 28.53 1.82
N ASP A 410 25.95 29.65 1.71
CA ASP A 410 25.88 30.74 2.69
C ASP A 410 24.47 31.33 2.80
N PHE A 411 23.79 31.51 1.67
CA PHE A 411 22.38 31.92 1.67
C PHE A 411 21.50 30.92 2.42
N MET A 412 21.55 29.62 2.09
CA MET A 412 20.78 28.57 2.77
C MET A 412 21.05 28.54 4.29
N LYS A 413 22.33 28.56 4.70
CA LYS A 413 22.74 28.54 6.11
C LYS A 413 22.32 29.79 6.88
N ASN A 414 22.13 30.91 6.20
CA ASN A 414 21.76 32.20 6.79
C ASN A 414 20.25 32.50 6.75
N SER A 415 19.44 31.60 6.18
CA SER A 415 18.01 31.83 5.94
C SER A 415 17.14 31.11 6.95
N LYS A 416 16.06 31.74 7.44
CA LYS A 416 15.13 31.11 8.37
C LYS A 416 14.27 30.06 7.67
N PHE A 417 13.73 30.43 6.51
CA PHE A 417 12.88 29.60 5.65
C PHE A 417 13.51 29.40 4.28
N CYS A 418 13.48 28.18 3.74
CA CYS A 418 14.03 27.85 2.43
C CYS A 418 12.91 27.37 1.51
N ILE A 419 12.62 28.18 0.47
CA ILE A 419 11.52 27.89 -0.44
C ILE A 419 11.91 26.75 -1.38
N CYS A 420 11.07 25.73 -1.40
CA CYS A 420 11.21 24.51 -2.17
C CYS A 420 10.09 24.47 -3.22
N ALA A 421 10.15 25.39 -4.18
CA ALA A 421 9.19 25.43 -5.28
C ALA A 421 9.48 24.35 -6.33
N LYS A 422 8.43 23.63 -6.75
CA LYS A 422 8.50 22.57 -7.76
C LYS A 422 9.14 23.04 -9.06
N GLY A 423 9.73 22.11 -9.80
CA GLY A 423 10.28 22.35 -11.12
C GLY A 423 9.30 21.94 -12.21
N SER A 424 9.82 21.26 -13.23
CA SER A 424 8.99 20.54 -14.20
C SER A 424 8.17 19.42 -13.55
N GLU A 425 8.76 18.77 -12.54
CA GLU A 425 8.12 17.76 -11.69
C GLU A 425 7.95 18.27 -10.26
N VAL A 426 7.22 17.51 -9.44
CA VAL A 426 6.86 17.89 -8.05
C VAL A 426 8.05 17.89 -7.10
N ASN A 427 9.07 17.07 -7.36
CA ASN A 427 10.26 16.98 -6.53
C ASN A 427 11.22 18.16 -6.75
N SER A 428 12.04 18.40 -5.72
CA SER A 428 13.11 19.38 -5.77
C SER A 428 14.21 18.97 -4.78
N PRO A 429 15.49 19.00 -5.18
CA PRO A 429 16.60 18.66 -4.28
C PRO A 429 16.69 19.63 -3.10
N ARG A 430 16.06 20.82 -3.23
CA ARG A 430 16.01 21.85 -2.19
C ARG A 430 15.34 21.37 -0.92
N VAL A 431 14.41 20.42 -1.00
CA VAL A 431 13.75 19.86 0.19
C VAL A 431 14.81 19.22 1.10
N VAL A 432 15.71 18.41 0.52
CA VAL A 432 16.80 17.79 1.27
C VAL A 432 17.90 18.80 1.59
N GLU A 433 18.26 19.70 0.66
CA GLU A 433 19.27 20.74 0.93
C GLU A 433 18.85 21.68 2.08
N ALA A 434 17.56 22.01 2.21
CA ALA A 434 17.05 22.83 3.32
C ALA A 434 17.30 22.15 4.67
N ILE A 435 16.98 20.86 4.78
CA ILE A 435 17.25 20.05 5.97
C ILE A 435 18.77 19.95 6.24
N PHE A 436 19.57 19.72 5.20
CA PHE A 436 21.03 19.62 5.28
C PHE A 436 21.69 20.90 5.82
N TYR A 437 21.12 22.08 5.53
CA TYR A 437 21.60 23.38 6.03
C TYR A 437 20.78 23.96 7.20
N GLU A 438 19.99 23.10 7.87
CA GLU A 438 19.17 23.44 9.04
C GLU A 438 18.18 24.60 8.80
N CYS A 439 17.71 24.76 7.57
CA CYS A 439 16.75 25.77 7.16
C CYS A 439 15.35 25.15 7.12
N VAL A 440 14.34 25.82 7.69
CA VAL A 440 12.97 25.29 7.70
C VAL A 440 12.45 25.18 6.25
N PRO A 441 12.15 23.97 5.74
CA PRO A 441 11.68 23.81 4.37
C PRO A 441 10.29 24.41 4.21
N VAL A 442 10.10 25.21 3.16
CA VAL A 442 8.79 25.72 2.73
C VAL A 442 8.45 25.09 1.39
N ILE A 443 7.62 24.07 1.40
CA ILE A 443 7.28 23.25 0.24
C ILE A 443 6.12 23.92 -0.51
N ILE A 444 6.38 24.31 -1.76
CA ILE A 444 5.39 24.85 -2.69
C ILE A 444 5.34 23.91 -3.88
N SER A 445 4.58 22.83 -3.71
CA SER A 445 4.34 21.80 -4.71
C SER A 445 3.07 21.05 -4.34
N ASP A 446 1.96 21.40 -4.98
CA ASP A 446 0.69 20.73 -4.71
C ASP A 446 0.83 19.23 -5.01
N ASN A 447 0.21 18.38 -4.17
CA ASN A 447 0.16 16.92 -4.30
C ASN A 447 1.49 16.16 -4.13
N PHE A 448 2.58 16.84 -3.76
CA PHE A 448 3.88 16.20 -3.52
C PHE A 448 3.86 15.40 -2.21
N VAL A 449 4.19 14.11 -2.29
CA VAL A 449 4.42 13.26 -1.11
C VAL A 449 5.91 13.33 -0.73
N PRO A 450 6.28 13.93 0.41
CA PRO A 450 7.68 14.10 0.76
C PRO A 450 8.32 12.77 1.22
N PRO A 451 9.66 12.65 1.21
CA PRO A 451 10.33 11.40 1.55
C PRO A 451 10.04 10.91 2.97
N PHE A 452 9.98 9.59 3.16
CA PHE A 452 9.70 8.97 4.47
C PHE A 452 8.37 9.40 5.11
N PHE A 453 7.39 9.82 4.29
CA PHE A 453 6.07 10.30 4.73
C PHE A 453 5.34 9.32 5.65
N GLU A 454 5.59 8.03 5.46
CA GLU A 454 4.99 6.95 6.23
C GLU A 454 5.48 6.84 7.67
N VAL A 455 6.60 7.49 8.03
CA VAL A 455 7.16 7.48 9.38
C VAL A 455 7.37 8.88 9.96
N LEU A 456 7.74 9.87 9.14
CA LEU A 456 7.98 11.24 9.59
C LEU A 456 6.71 12.09 9.54
N ASP A 457 6.47 12.85 10.60
CA ASP A 457 5.47 13.91 10.63
C ASP A 457 6.08 15.21 10.07
N TRP A 458 5.93 15.40 8.76
CA TRP A 458 6.50 16.54 8.04
C TRP A 458 5.95 17.90 8.48
N GLU A 459 4.68 17.98 8.89
CA GLU A 459 4.07 19.23 9.39
C GLU A 459 4.68 19.65 10.72
N SER A 460 5.35 18.75 11.43
CA SER A 460 6.06 19.06 12.66
C SER A 460 7.29 19.95 12.44
N PHE A 461 7.90 19.95 11.24
CA PHE A 461 9.18 20.62 10.95
C PHE A 461 9.28 21.34 9.58
N ALA A 462 8.27 21.25 8.73
CA ALA A 462 8.19 21.93 7.43
C ALA A 462 6.88 22.72 7.28
N VAL A 463 6.85 23.65 6.33
CA VAL A 463 5.67 24.46 5.99
C VAL A 463 5.20 24.10 4.59
N PHE A 464 3.95 23.69 4.43
CA PHE A 464 3.32 23.44 3.12
C PHE A 464 2.48 24.65 2.73
N ILE A 465 2.73 25.21 1.55
CA ILE A 465 1.98 26.36 1.02
C ILE A 465 1.40 25.95 -0.34
N PRO A 466 0.06 26.00 -0.50
CA PRO A 466 -0.56 25.74 -1.79
C PRO A 466 -0.02 26.66 -2.88
N GLU A 467 0.11 26.16 -4.10
CA GLU A 467 0.68 26.93 -5.22
C GLU A 467 -0.05 28.26 -5.47
N LYS A 468 -1.37 28.27 -5.27
CA LYS A 468 -2.24 29.46 -5.40
C LYS A 468 -1.91 30.57 -4.39
N ASP A 469 -1.29 30.24 -3.26
CA ASP A 469 -1.05 31.15 -2.14
C ASP A 469 0.36 31.77 -2.18
N ILE A 470 1.10 31.57 -3.29
CA ILE A 470 2.37 32.27 -3.55
C ILE A 470 2.26 33.79 -3.33
N PRO A 471 1.21 34.51 -3.77
CA PRO A 471 1.09 35.95 -3.54
C PRO A 471 1.08 36.36 -2.06
N ASP A 472 0.65 35.45 -1.17
CA ASP A 472 0.57 35.65 0.28
C ASP A 472 1.76 35.03 1.05
N LEU A 473 2.79 34.55 0.35
CA LEU A 473 3.91 33.82 0.93
C LEU A 473 4.53 34.50 2.18
N LYS A 474 4.87 35.80 2.11
CA LYS A 474 5.43 36.52 3.26
C LYS A 474 4.45 36.58 4.43
N LYS A 475 3.17 36.85 4.15
CA LYS A 475 2.10 36.94 5.16
C LYS A 475 1.92 35.61 5.89
N ILE A 476 1.92 34.49 5.16
CA ILE A 476 1.81 33.14 5.72
C ILE A 476 3.04 32.82 6.59
N LEU A 477 4.25 33.12 6.13
CA LEU A 477 5.45 32.84 6.92
C LEU A 477 5.57 33.73 8.17
N LEU A 478 5.08 34.98 8.11
CA LEU A 478 5.03 35.89 9.26
C LEU A 478 3.96 35.51 10.28
N SER A 479 2.90 34.81 9.87
CA SER A 479 1.86 34.35 10.82
C SER A 479 2.35 33.23 11.73
N ILE A 480 3.48 32.59 11.40
CA ILE A 480 4.12 31.55 12.21
C ILE A 480 4.77 32.21 13.45
N PRO A 481 4.29 31.90 14.67
CA PRO A 481 4.86 32.47 15.88
C PRO A 481 6.34 32.11 16.07
N LYS A 482 7.11 32.98 16.71
CA LYS A 482 8.56 32.79 16.92
C LYS A 482 8.89 31.49 17.65
N ASN A 483 8.12 31.13 18.68
CA ASN A 483 8.28 29.86 19.41
C ASN A 483 8.05 28.65 18.49
N ARG A 484 7.03 28.70 17.62
CA ARG A 484 6.75 27.66 16.62
C ARG A 484 7.90 27.52 15.62
N TYR A 485 8.44 28.63 15.13
CA TYR A 485 9.63 28.62 14.27
C TYR A 485 10.84 27.97 14.95
N LEU A 486 11.12 28.31 16.22
CA LEU A 486 12.22 27.71 16.97
C LEU A 486 12.05 26.19 17.14
N GLN A 487 10.82 25.73 17.41
CA GLN A 487 10.49 24.30 17.47
C GLN A 487 10.74 23.61 16.12
N MET A 488 10.26 24.19 15.02
CA MET A 488 10.50 23.63 13.67
C MET A 488 11.99 23.56 13.35
N HIS A 489 12.75 24.63 13.62
CA HIS A 489 14.19 24.64 13.42
C HIS A 489 14.90 23.55 14.23
N GLN A 490 14.55 23.37 15.52
CA GLN A 490 15.12 22.28 16.32
C GLN A 490 14.78 20.92 15.69
N ARG A 491 13.52 20.69 15.32
CA ARG A 491 13.10 19.44 14.69
C ARG A 491 13.77 19.18 13.35
N VAL A 492 14.05 20.21 12.54
CA VAL A 492 14.87 20.09 11.31
C VAL A 492 16.26 19.54 11.64
N LYS A 493 16.89 19.98 12.73
CA LYS A 493 18.17 19.43 13.18
C LYS A 493 18.06 17.96 13.59
N GLU A 494 16.99 17.59 14.28
CA GLU A 494 16.77 16.21 14.72
C GLU A 494 16.54 15.25 13.55
N VAL A 495 15.77 15.67 12.53
CA VAL A 495 15.54 14.84 11.33
C VAL A 495 16.74 14.82 10.39
N GLN A 496 17.66 15.79 10.49
CA GLN A 496 18.77 15.95 9.53
C GLN A 496 19.53 14.65 9.28
N LYS A 497 19.85 13.90 10.35
CA LYS A 497 20.58 12.62 10.26
C LYS A 497 19.93 11.61 9.32
N HIS A 498 18.60 11.62 9.20
CA HIS A 498 17.82 10.73 8.34
C HIS A 498 17.93 11.07 6.84
N PHE A 499 18.54 12.20 6.50
CA PHE A 499 18.73 12.69 5.13
C PHE A 499 20.22 12.80 4.75
N LEU A 500 21.12 12.19 5.52
CA LEU A 500 22.57 12.22 5.28
C LEU A 500 23.09 10.93 4.66
N TRP A 501 23.80 11.05 3.53
CA TRP A 501 24.60 9.96 2.98
C TRP A 501 25.94 9.88 3.70
N HIS A 502 26.26 8.70 4.24
CA HIS A 502 27.59 8.40 4.78
C HIS A 502 28.33 7.47 3.83
N VAL A 503 29.64 7.63 3.66
CA VAL A 503 30.46 6.70 2.85
C VAL A 503 30.29 5.26 3.34
N LYS A 504 30.26 5.08 4.66
CA LYS A 504 29.86 3.85 5.33
C LYS A 504 28.50 4.09 6.01
N PRO A 505 27.43 3.37 5.63
CA PRO A 505 26.12 3.59 6.22
C PRO A 505 26.12 3.48 7.75
N VAL A 506 25.42 4.39 8.42
CA VAL A 506 25.22 4.37 9.88
C VAL A 506 23.73 4.25 10.22
N ARG A 507 23.41 3.74 11.40
CA ARG A 507 22.02 3.50 11.82
C ARG A 507 21.19 4.78 11.65
N TYR A 508 19.99 4.62 11.09
CA TYR A 508 19.03 5.69 10.75
C TYR A 508 19.48 6.73 9.72
N ASP A 509 20.60 6.54 9.02
CA ASP A 509 20.95 7.41 7.91
C ASP A 509 20.03 7.20 6.69
N ILE A 510 20.19 8.03 5.67
CA ILE A 510 19.28 8.04 4.51
C ILE A 510 19.20 6.69 3.81
N PHE A 511 20.28 5.91 3.76
CA PHE A 511 20.29 4.57 3.20
C PHE A 511 19.39 3.62 3.97
N HIS A 512 19.57 3.58 5.29
CA HIS A 512 18.74 2.73 6.13
C HIS A 512 17.31 3.20 6.17
N MET A 513 17.05 4.51 6.06
CA MET A 513 15.68 5.04 5.98
C MET A 513 15.00 4.63 4.68
N ILE A 514 15.67 4.73 3.52
CA ILE A 514 15.14 4.24 2.23
C ILE A 514 14.88 2.73 2.31
N LEU A 515 15.84 1.96 2.82
CA LEU A 515 15.71 0.51 2.97
C LEU A 515 14.57 0.14 3.92
N HIS A 516 14.41 0.90 5.00
CA HIS A 516 13.31 0.76 5.94
C HIS A 516 11.97 1.06 5.29
N SER A 517 11.83 2.12 4.50
CA SER A 517 10.58 2.41 3.78
C SER A 517 10.17 1.27 2.84
N ILE A 518 11.14 0.68 2.13
CA ILE A 518 10.92 -0.49 1.26
C ILE A 518 10.51 -1.71 2.09
N TRP A 519 11.24 -2.02 3.16
CA TRP A 519 10.92 -3.12 4.08
C TRP A 519 9.53 -2.96 4.72
N TYR A 520 9.26 -1.76 5.24
CA TYR A 520 8.03 -1.44 5.94
C TYR A 520 6.84 -1.58 5.01
N THR A 521 6.97 -1.12 3.75
CA THR A 521 5.96 -1.32 2.72
C THR A 521 5.70 -2.79 2.43
N ARG A 522 6.75 -3.63 2.37
CA ARG A 522 6.58 -5.09 2.24
C ARG A 522 5.88 -5.68 3.47
N LEU A 523 6.28 -5.29 4.67
CA LEU A 523 5.79 -5.81 5.95
C LEU A 523 4.30 -5.51 6.16
N VAL A 524 3.88 -4.25 6.00
CA VAL A 524 2.47 -3.84 6.25
C VAL A 524 1.49 -4.39 5.21
N ARG A 525 1.99 -4.83 4.06
CA ARG A 525 1.20 -5.46 2.98
C ARG A 525 1.12 -6.98 3.10
N VAL A 526 1.78 -7.59 4.09
CA VAL A 526 1.54 -9.00 4.46
C VAL A 526 0.14 -9.07 5.08
N LYS A 527 -0.73 -9.91 4.52
CA LYS A 527 -2.12 -10.01 4.96
C LYS A 527 -2.22 -10.82 6.25
N SER A 528 -2.86 -10.26 7.28
CA SER A 528 -3.27 -10.97 8.50
C SER A 528 -4.09 -12.23 8.17
N TYR A 529 -4.86 -12.20 7.07
CA TYR A 529 -5.57 -13.35 6.52
C TYR A 529 -4.67 -14.51 6.05
N GLU A 530 -3.55 -14.21 5.38
CA GLU A 530 -2.63 -15.26 4.92
C GLU A 530 -1.93 -15.93 6.10
N ILE A 531 -1.73 -15.18 7.19
CA ILE A 531 -1.28 -15.70 8.49
C ILE A 531 -2.31 -16.69 9.03
N MET A 532 -3.55 -16.24 9.12
CA MET A 532 -4.67 -17.05 9.62
C MET A 532 -4.87 -18.33 8.79
N GLU A 533 -4.89 -18.25 7.45
CA GLU A 533 -5.05 -19.42 6.57
C GLU A 533 -4.01 -20.51 6.82
N GLN A 534 -2.78 -20.13 7.18
CA GLN A 534 -1.67 -21.07 7.35
C GLN A 534 -1.51 -21.58 8.78
N THR A 535 -1.89 -20.77 9.77
CA THR A 535 -1.56 -21.03 11.17
C THR A 535 -2.77 -21.40 12.01
N LEU A 536 -3.95 -20.85 11.71
CA LEU A 536 -5.11 -21.02 12.57
C LEU A 536 -5.49 -22.50 12.66
N LYS A 537 -5.60 -22.97 13.90
CA LYS A 537 -6.10 -24.30 14.25
C LYS A 537 -7.22 -24.15 15.27
N VAL A 538 -8.32 -24.82 15.02
CA VAL A 538 -9.51 -24.82 15.84
C VAL A 538 -9.79 -26.23 16.29
N TYR A 539 -9.98 -26.41 17.59
CA TYR A 539 -10.53 -27.64 18.13
C TYR A 539 -12.04 -27.49 18.28
N ILE A 540 -12.79 -28.48 17.81
CA ILE A 540 -14.24 -28.52 17.95
C ILE A 540 -14.58 -29.47 19.09
N TYR A 541 -15.23 -28.97 20.14
CA TYR A 541 -15.74 -29.86 21.19
C TYR A 541 -16.74 -30.84 20.59
N LYS A 542 -16.55 -32.13 20.89
CA LYS A 542 -17.42 -33.22 20.39
C LYS A 542 -18.61 -33.50 21.32
N ASP A 543 -18.70 -32.78 22.43
CA ASP A 543 -19.73 -32.97 23.45
C ASP A 543 -21.01 -32.21 23.12
N GLY A 544 -22.14 -32.76 23.55
CA GLY A 544 -23.46 -32.16 23.41
C GLY A 544 -24.45 -33.10 22.73
N GLU A 545 -25.72 -32.97 23.09
CA GLU A 545 -26.79 -33.81 22.53
C GLU A 545 -27.39 -33.17 21.27
N LYS A 546 -27.61 -34.01 20.26
CA LYS A 546 -28.42 -33.65 19.09
C LYS A 546 -29.89 -33.47 19.51
N PRO A 547 -30.64 -32.54 18.89
CA PRO A 547 -30.25 -31.75 17.73
C PRO A 547 -29.59 -30.40 18.09
N ILE A 548 -29.34 -30.09 19.36
CA ILE A 548 -28.84 -28.76 19.76
C ILE A 548 -27.38 -28.58 19.32
N PHE A 549 -26.57 -29.63 19.47
CA PHE A 549 -25.16 -29.63 19.08
C PHE A 549 -24.92 -30.51 17.86
N HIS A 550 -23.93 -30.14 17.04
CA HIS A 550 -23.48 -30.92 15.88
C HIS A 550 -24.54 -31.20 14.80
N ASP A 551 -25.67 -30.51 14.85
CA ASP A 551 -26.73 -30.51 13.84
C ASP A 551 -26.95 -29.09 13.32
N TRP A 552 -27.47 -28.97 12.10
CA TRP A 552 -27.54 -27.70 11.39
C TRP A 552 -28.87 -27.49 10.68
N ILE A 553 -29.29 -26.22 10.60
CA ILE A 553 -30.36 -25.75 9.74
C ILE A 553 -29.74 -24.93 8.60
N LEU A 554 -29.93 -25.36 7.34
CA LEU A 554 -29.31 -24.72 6.17
C LEU A 554 -30.27 -23.83 5.36
N GLU A 555 -31.52 -23.72 5.78
CA GLU A 555 -32.56 -22.93 5.12
C GLU A 555 -33.21 -21.94 6.10
N GLY A 556 -33.86 -20.91 5.58
CA GLY A 556 -34.49 -19.85 6.37
C GLY A 556 -33.51 -18.75 6.78
N ILE A 557 -33.96 -17.85 7.66
CA ILE A 557 -33.23 -16.63 8.06
C ILE A 557 -32.06 -16.90 9.03
N TYR A 558 -32.07 -18.05 9.71
CA TYR A 558 -31.06 -18.47 10.66
C TYR A 558 -30.01 -19.41 10.03
N ALA A 559 -30.11 -19.66 8.73
CA ALA A 559 -29.26 -20.63 8.03
C ALA A 559 -27.76 -20.38 8.16
N SER A 560 -27.35 -19.13 8.41
CA SER A 560 -25.95 -18.76 8.56
C SER A 560 -25.24 -19.53 9.68
N GLU A 561 -25.88 -19.77 10.83
CA GLU A 561 -25.25 -20.56 11.91
C GLU A 561 -25.07 -22.03 11.50
N GLY A 562 -26.05 -22.61 10.79
CA GLY A 562 -25.98 -24.00 10.34
C GLY A 562 -24.96 -24.20 9.22
N TRP A 563 -24.84 -23.25 8.29
CA TRP A 563 -23.78 -23.27 7.29
C TRP A 563 -22.40 -23.15 7.94
N PHE A 564 -22.25 -22.27 8.95
CA PHE A 564 -21.00 -22.16 9.71
C PHE A 564 -20.61 -23.50 10.32
N LEU A 565 -21.52 -24.10 11.09
CA LEU A 565 -21.28 -25.35 11.81
C LEU A 565 -20.92 -26.49 10.84
N LYS A 566 -21.73 -26.71 9.80
CA LYS A 566 -21.49 -27.74 8.78
C LYS A 566 -20.14 -27.58 8.08
N LEU A 567 -19.80 -26.36 7.69
CA LEU A 567 -18.57 -26.09 6.96
C LEU A 567 -17.36 -26.21 7.87
N MET A 568 -17.47 -25.79 9.13
CA MET A 568 -16.39 -25.83 10.11
C MET A 568 -16.01 -27.28 10.43
N GLU A 569 -16.99 -28.12 10.75
CA GLU A 569 -16.75 -29.53 11.05
C GLU A 569 -16.15 -30.32 9.88
N ALA A 570 -16.46 -29.93 8.64
CA ALA A 570 -15.93 -30.58 7.45
C ALA A 570 -14.49 -30.14 7.09
N ASN A 571 -13.92 -29.13 7.76
CA ASN A 571 -12.72 -28.47 7.27
C ASN A 571 -11.41 -28.96 7.88
N LYS A 572 -10.65 -29.72 7.10
CA LYS A 572 -9.35 -30.28 7.49
C LYS A 572 -8.20 -29.27 7.55
N GLN A 573 -8.36 -28.07 7.00
CA GLN A 573 -7.30 -27.06 7.01
C GLN A 573 -7.24 -26.37 8.39
N PHE A 574 -8.40 -25.97 8.91
CA PHE A 574 -8.52 -25.24 10.16
C PHE A 574 -8.81 -26.14 11.35
N VAL A 575 -9.50 -27.27 11.19
CA VAL A 575 -9.79 -28.16 12.31
C VAL A 575 -8.58 -29.03 12.63
N THR A 576 -8.27 -29.14 13.92
CA THR A 576 -7.34 -30.13 14.46
C THR A 576 -8.08 -31.09 15.38
N GLU A 577 -7.65 -32.36 15.38
CA GLU A 577 -8.12 -33.35 16.35
C GLU A 577 -7.28 -33.33 17.64
N ASP A 578 -6.11 -32.67 17.63
CA ASP A 578 -5.28 -32.45 18.81
C ASP A 578 -5.59 -31.08 19.43
N PRO A 579 -6.28 -31.03 20.59
CA PRO A 579 -6.60 -29.76 21.24
C PRO A 579 -5.35 -28.99 21.72
N SER A 580 -4.18 -29.61 21.83
CA SER A 580 -2.94 -28.91 22.19
C SER A 580 -2.40 -28.04 21.05
N GLU A 581 -2.74 -28.35 19.80
CA GLU A 581 -2.40 -27.54 18.63
C GLU A 581 -3.40 -26.39 18.40
N ALA A 582 -4.51 -26.37 19.12
CA ALA A 582 -5.62 -25.45 18.87
C ALA A 582 -5.36 -24.05 19.45
N HIS A 583 -5.54 -23.07 18.58
CA HIS A 583 -5.52 -21.65 18.90
C HIS A 583 -6.89 -21.19 19.42
N LEU A 584 -7.98 -21.73 18.87
CA LEU A 584 -9.35 -21.44 19.27
C LEU A 584 -10.14 -22.72 19.51
N PHE A 585 -11.18 -22.63 20.33
CA PHE A 585 -12.05 -23.75 20.69
C PHE A 585 -13.49 -23.44 20.33
N TYR A 586 -14.07 -24.23 19.42
CA TYR A 586 -15.43 -24.02 18.94
C TYR A 586 -16.44 -24.82 19.77
N ILE A 587 -17.54 -24.16 20.15
CA ILE A 587 -18.72 -24.76 20.79
C ILE A 587 -19.82 -24.89 19.71
N PRO A 588 -20.04 -26.09 19.12
CA PRO A 588 -20.86 -26.26 17.93
C PRO A 588 -22.34 -26.44 18.27
N PHE A 589 -23.00 -25.39 18.75
CA PHE A 589 -24.45 -25.40 19.01
C PHE A 589 -25.23 -24.54 18.01
N SER A 590 -26.50 -24.89 17.81
CA SER A 590 -27.47 -24.07 17.07
C SER A 590 -28.43 -23.41 18.05
N SER A 591 -28.42 -22.08 18.09
CA SER A 591 -29.34 -21.29 18.91
C SER A 591 -30.79 -21.48 18.43
N ARG A 592 -31.00 -21.71 17.12
CA ARG A 592 -32.33 -22.04 16.61
C ARG A 592 -32.81 -23.43 17.06
N LEU A 593 -31.96 -24.45 17.04
CA LEU A 593 -32.32 -25.80 17.50
C LEU A 593 -32.49 -25.84 19.03
N LEU A 594 -31.71 -25.03 19.77
CA LEU A 594 -31.89 -24.83 21.21
C LEU A 594 -33.30 -24.29 21.53
N GLU A 595 -33.75 -23.26 20.80
CA GLU A 595 -35.10 -22.72 20.95
C GLU A 595 -36.17 -23.76 20.61
N LEU A 596 -36.07 -24.40 19.44
CA LEU A 596 -37.04 -25.40 18.99
C LEU A 596 -37.16 -26.61 19.92
N THR A 597 -36.08 -26.95 20.63
CA THR A 597 -36.01 -28.13 21.49
C THR A 597 -36.51 -27.83 22.91
N LEU A 598 -36.11 -26.69 23.47
CA LEU A 598 -36.31 -26.43 24.90
C LEU A 598 -37.37 -25.38 25.20
N TYR A 599 -37.63 -24.41 24.31
CA TYR A 599 -38.53 -23.30 24.65
C TYR A 599 -39.95 -23.79 24.95
N VAL A 600 -40.50 -23.34 26.07
CA VAL A 600 -41.87 -23.65 26.47
C VAL A 600 -42.78 -22.56 25.89
N PRO A 601 -43.67 -22.87 24.93
CA PRO A 601 -44.57 -21.88 24.34
C PRO A 601 -45.38 -21.16 25.43
N HIS A 602 -45.58 -19.84 25.26
CA HIS A 602 -46.31 -18.98 26.20
C HIS A 602 -45.68 -18.79 27.60
N SER A 603 -44.51 -19.37 27.87
CA SER A 603 -43.81 -19.13 29.16
C SER A 603 -43.27 -17.71 29.29
N HIS A 604 -42.99 -17.04 28.17
CA HIS A 604 -42.30 -15.75 28.12
C HIS A 604 -40.94 -15.72 28.84
N SER A 605 -40.38 -16.89 29.19
CA SER A 605 -39.09 -17.06 29.84
C SER A 605 -38.12 -17.83 28.94
N ARG A 606 -36.85 -17.46 29.04
CA ARG A 606 -35.73 -18.10 28.35
C ARG A 606 -34.79 -18.82 29.33
N ASP A 607 -35.18 -18.89 30.60
CA ASP A 607 -34.30 -19.34 31.68
C ASP A 607 -33.86 -20.79 31.50
N ASN A 608 -34.73 -21.63 30.96
CA ASN A 608 -34.41 -23.02 30.64
C ASN A 608 -33.33 -23.15 29.56
N LEU A 609 -33.34 -22.30 28.51
CA LEU A 609 -32.30 -22.28 27.48
C LEU A 609 -30.97 -21.81 28.08
N ILE A 610 -31.01 -20.72 28.87
CA ILE A 610 -29.83 -20.15 29.55
C ILE A 610 -29.23 -21.16 30.52
N GLN A 611 -30.07 -21.83 31.31
CA GLN A 611 -29.64 -22.84 32.29
C GLN A 611 -29.05 -24.07 31.59
N PHE A 612 -29.62 -24.49 30.46
CA PHE A 612 -29.09 -25.59 29.66
C PHE A 612 -27.69 -25.27 29.14
N MET A 613 -27.49 -24.10 28.52
CA MET A 613 -26.18 -23.67 28.03
C MET A 613 -25.16 -23.50 29.16
N LYS A 614 -25.60 -22.98 30.31
CA LYS A 614 -24.77 -22.91 31.53
C LYS A 614 -24.31 -24.31 31.95
N ASN A 615 -25.23 -25.27 32.09
CA ASN A 615 -24.91 -26.63 32.53
C ASN A 615 -23.96 -27.34 31.56
N HIS A 616 -24.19 -27.18 30.25
CA HIS A 616 -23.29 -27.72 29.23
C HIS A 616 -21.89 -27.11 29.34
N THR A 617 -21.79 -25.80 29.54
CA THR A 617 -20.50 -25.12 29.70
C THR A 617 -19.79 -25.55 30.99
N ASP A 618 -20.51 -25.67 32.10
CA ASP A 618 -19.96 -26.18 33.37
C ASP A 618 -19.42 -27.62 33.22
N MET A 619 -20.08 -28.45 32.40
CA MET A 619 -19.58 -29.78 32.03
C MET A 619 -18.28 -29.69 31.20
N LEU A 620 -18.21 -28.82 30.18
CA LEU A 620 -16.99 -28.63 29.39
C LEU A 620 -15.81 -28.17 30.25
N ILE A 621 -16.05 -27.22 31.16
CA ILE A 621 -15.06 -26.70 32.13
C ILE A 621 -14.50 -27.83 33.00
N THR A 622 -15.37 -28.74 33.44
CA THR A 622 -14.99 -29.87 34.30
C THR A 622 -14.24 -30.94 33.51
N LYS A 623 -14.65 -31.19 32.26
CA LYS A 623 -14.11 -32.26 31.43
C LYS A 623 -12.78 -31.90 30.77
N TYR A 624 -12.59 -30.64 30.37
CA TYR A 624 -11.45 -30.21 29.58
C TYR A 624 -10.62 -29.14 30.29
N PRO A 625 -9.27 -29.26 30.30
CA PRO A 625 -8.41 -28.28 30.95
C PRO A 625 -8.33 -26.95 30.18
N PHE A 626 -8.75 -26.93 28.91
CA PHE A 626 -8.53 -25.81 28.00
C PHE A 626 -9.37 -24.59 28.31
N TRP A 627 -10.55 -24.75 28.93
CA TRP A 627 -11.37 -23.60 29.32
C TRP A 627 -10.68 -22.71 30.36
N ASN A 628 -10.11 -23.33 31.39
CA ASN A 628 -9.56 -22.63 32.55
C ASN A 628 -8.26 -21.88 32.25
N ARG A 629 -7.64 -22.09 31.08
CA ARG A 629 -6.37 -21.43 30.71
C ARG A 629 -6.54 -19.93 30.39
N THR A 630 -7.74 -19.58 29.94
CA THR A 630 -8.12 -18.27 29.37
C THR A 630 -9.47 -17.79 29.92
N ASP A 631 -10.08 -18.57 30.81
CA ASP A 631 -11.45 -18.35 31.28
C ASP A 631 -12.45 -18.17 30.11
N GLY A 632 -12.28 -18.97 29.07
CA GLY A 632 -13.15 -18.96 27.89
C GLY A 632 -12.80 -17.94 26.81
N SER A 633 -11.75 -17.12 26.96
CA SER A 633 -11.48 -16.00 26.02
C SER A 633 -11.02 -16.42 24.62
N ASP A 634 -10.58 -17.66 24.46
CA ASP A 634 -10.21 -18.30 23.18
C ASP A 634 -11.24 -19.35 22.73
N HIS A 635 -12.37 -19.41 23.42
CA HIS A 635 -13.55 -20.16 22.99
C HIS A 635 -14.44 -19.26 22.16
N PHE A 636 -15.12 -19.84 21.18
CA PHE A 636 -16.06 -19.10 20.35
C PHE A 636 -17.28 -19.92 19.96
N LEU A 637 -18.32 -19.21 19.54
CA LEU A 637 -19.59 -19.76 19.09
C LEU A 637 -20.17 -18.93 17.94
N ALA A 638 -21.04 -19.54 17.15
CA ALA A 638 -21.80 -18.88 16.09
C ALA A 638 -23.30 -19.10 16.32
N ALA A 639 -24.07 -18.02 16.43
CA ALA A 639 -25.49 -18.10 16.73
C ALA A 639 -26.28 -16.96 16.07
N CYS A 640 -27.36 -17.30 15.39
CA CYS A 640 -28.11 -16.36 14.57
C CYS A 640 -29.53 -16.09 15.03
N HIS A 641 -30.07 -16.86 15.98
CA HIS A 641 -31.37 -16.57 16.56
C HIS A 641 -31.36 -15.25 17.35
N ASP A 642 -32.50 -14.57 17.40
CA ASP A 642 -32.69 -13.29 18.08
C ASP A 642 -32.34 -13.37 19.58
N TRP A 643 -32.43 -14.55 20.18
CA TRP A 643 -32.21 -14.80 21.60
C TRP A 643 -30.77 -15.21 21.96
N ALA A 644 -29.92 -15.45 20.96
CA ALA A 644 -28.52 -15.84 21.15
C ALA A 644 -27.74 -14.92 22.12
N PRO A 645 -27.91 -13.58 22.12
CA PRO A 645 -27.25 -12.74 23.11
C PRO A 645 -27.64 -13.08 24.55
N ALA A 646 -28.90 -13.45 24.81
CA ALA A 646 -29.36 -13.82 26.15
C ALA A 646 -28.88 -15.22 26.55
N GLU A 647 -28.96 -16.19 25.63
CA GLU A 647 -28.53 -17.58 25.82
C GLU A 647 -27.04 -17.70 26.16
N THR A 648 -26.23 -16.72 25.74
CA THR A 648 -24.76 -16.74 25.84
C THR A 648 -24.18 -15.75 26.87
N ARG A 649 -25.01 -15.13 27.73
CA ARG A 649 -24.58 -14.08 28.67
C ARG A 649 -23.94 -14.57 29.98
N VAL A 650 -24.11 -15.84 30.35
CA VAL A 650 -23.64 -16.36 31.65
C VAL A 650 -22.19 -16.87 31.51
N ARG A 651 -21.98 -18.19 31.51
CA ARG A 651 -20.63 -18.79 31.39
C ARG A 651 -19.94 -18.49 30.06
N LEU A 652 -20.71 -18.13 29.03
CA LEU A 652 -20.21 -17.86 27.69
C LEU A 652 -19.87 -16.38 27.46
N LEU A 653 -19.99 -15.51 28.46
CA LEU A 653 -19.78 -14.08 28.27
C LEU A 653 -18.34 -13.75 27.86
N ASN A 654 -17.34 -14.48 28.36
CA ASN A 654 -15.94 -14.25 28.00
C ASN A 654 -15.56 -14.80 26.61
N THR A 655 -16.41 -15.64 26.01
CA THR A 655 -16.16 -16.21 24.68
C THR A 655 -16.28 -15.15 23.57
N ILE A 656 -15.67 -15.44 22.43
CA ILE A 656 -15.88 -14.70 21.18
C ILE A 656 -17.24 -15.14 20.61
N ARG A 657 -18.21 -14.24 20.58
CA ARG A 657 -19.56 -14.57 20.11
C ARG A 657 -19.79 -14.01 18.73
N ALA A 658 -19.93 -14.89 17.76
CA ALA A 658 -20.37 -14.54 16.42
C ALA A 658 -21.90 -14.56 16.36
N LEU A 659 -22.52 -13.38 16.33
CA LEU A 659 -23.96 -13.19 16.52
C LEU A 659 -24.61 -12.50 15.31
N CYS A 660 -25.72 -13.04 14.81
CA CYS A 660 -26.53 -12.27 13.85
C CYS A 660 -27.24 -11.09 14.54
N ASN A 661 -27.68 -11.26 15.79
CA ASN A 661 -28.25 -10.18 16.59
C ASN A 661 -27.14 -9.33 17.26
N ALA A 662 -26.44 -8.55 16.44
CA ALA A 662 -25.33 -7.70 16.86
C ALA A 662 -25.81 -6.34 17.40
N ASP A 663 -26.49 -6.37 18.54
CA ASP A 663 -27.02 -5.18 19.23
C ASP A 663 -26.15 -4.80 20.44
N ILE A 664 -25.53 -3.62 20.37
CA ILE A 664 -24.66 -3.11 21.44
C ILE A 664 -25.39 -2.92 22.78
N GLN A 665 -26.71 -2.68 22.78
CA GLN A 665 -27.49 -2.55 24.01
C GLN A 665 -27.86 -3.90 24.63
N THR A 666 -27.83 -4.98 23.85
CA THR A 666 -28.12 -6.33 24.34
C THR A 666 -26.86 -7.17 24.58
N GLY A 667 -25.73 -6.49 24.75
CA GLY A 667 -24.48 -7.10 25.17
C GLY A 667 -23.62 -7.60 24.04
N PHE A 668 -23.74 -7.06 22.82
CA PHE A 668 -22.72 -7.22 21.78
C PHE A 668 -21.56 -6.25 22.01
N HIS A 669 -20.33 -6.74 22.06
CA HIS A 669 -19.13 -5.93 22.33
C HIS A 669 -18.28 -5.76 21.06
N ILE A 670 -18.26 -4.55 20.50
CA ILE A 670 -17.40 -4.21 19.35
C ILE A 670 -15.93 -4.43 19.73
N GLY A 671 -15.19 -5.10 18.84
CA GLY A 671 -13.78 -5.44 19.05
C GLY A 671 -13.55 -6.76 19.79
N LYS A 672 -14.61 -7.40 20.30
CA LYS A 672 -14.57 -8.76 20.88
C LYS A 672 -15.53 -9.72 20.17
N ASP A 673 -16.79 -9.32 20.05
CA ASP A 673 -17.83 -10.08 19.39
C ASP A 673 -17.88 -9.75 17.89
N VAL A 674 -18.54 -10.62 17.14
CA VAL A 674 -18.48 -10.66 15.68
C VAL A 674 -19.89 -10.60 15.11
N SER A 675 -20.17 -9.64 14.24
CA SER A 675 -21.48 -9.52 13.60
C SER A 675 -21.58 -10.49 12.43
N LEU A 676 -22.47 -11.48 12.56
CA LEU A 676 -22.75 -12.45 11.50
C LEU A 676 -23.83 -11.94 10.54
N PRO A 677 -23.71 -12.28 9.24
CA PRO A 677 -24.73 -11.97 8.25
C PRO A 677 -25.99 -12.79 8.49
N THR A 678 -27.13 -12.14 8.67
CA THR A 678 -28.43 -12.81 8.58
C THR A 678 -28.80 -12.96 7.10
N THR A 679 -28.96 -14.19 6.64
CA THR A 679 -29.27 -14.47 5.23
C THR A 679 -30.46 -15.39 5.14
N TYR A 680 -31.45 -15.01 4.32
CA TYR A 680 -32.57 -15.91 4.02
C TYR A 680 -32.17 -16.91 2.91
N VAL A 681 -31.82 -18.13 3.31
CA VAL A 681 -31.47 -19.20 2.36
C VAL A 681 -32.73 -19.97 1.96
N GLN A 682 -33.08 -19.93 0.68
CA GLN A 682 -34.32 -20.56 0.17
C GLN A 682 -34.20 -22.05 -0.12
N SER A 683 -32.98 -22.52 -0.40
CA SER A 683 -32.72 -23.88 -0.87
C SER A 683 -31.29 -24.25 -0.50
N ALA A 684 -31.10 -25.25 0.35
CA ALA A 684 -29.77 -25.69 0.76
C ALA A 684 -28.94 -26.23 -0.43
N THR A 685 -29.59 -26.79 -1.44
CA THR A 685 -28.97 -27.31 -2.66
C THR A 685 -28.56 -26.24 -3.67
N ASN A 686 -29.15 -25.04 -3.60
CA ASN A 686 -28.82 -23.92 -4.48
C ASN A 686 -29.05 -22.59 -3.74
N PRO A 687 -28.17 -22.27 -2.77
CA PRO A 687 -28.36 -21.13 -1.88
C PRO A 687 -28.23 -19.76 -2.59
N LEU A 688 -27.61 -19.72 -3.77
CA LEU A 688 -27.42 -18.50 -4.58
C LEU A 688 -28.43 -18.38 -5.74
N LYS A 689 -29.57 -19.08 -5.67
CA LYS A 689 -30.60 -19.00 -6.70
C LYS A 689 -31.19 -17.58 -6.78
N LYS A 690 -31.37 -17.07 -8.02
CA LYS A 690 -32.01 -15.77 -8.35
C LYS A 690 -31.25 -14.49 -7.98
N VAL A 691 -29.97 -14.53 -7.64
CA VAL A 691 -29.15 -13.33 -7.35
C VAL A 691 -28.96 -12.40 -8.56
N GLY A 692 -28.44 -11.19 -8.32
CA GLY A 692 -28.27 -10.15 -9.34
C GLY A 692 -29.49 -9.24 -9.45
N GLY A 693 -29.28 -7.98 -9.85
CA GLY A 693 -30.36 -7.02 -10.06
C GLY A 693 -30.11 -6.13 -11.26
N GLU A 694 -31.09 -5.29 -11.57
CA GLU A 694 -31.08 -4.44 -12.75
C GLU A 694 -29.96 -3.39 -12.71
N PRO A 695 -29.46 -2.92 -13.86
CA PRO A 695 -28.52 -1.80 -13.91
C PRO A 695 -29.15 -0.51 -13.39
N PRO A 696 -28.35 0.50 -12.98
CA PRO A 696 -28.87 1.77 -12.44
C PRO A 696 -29.95 2.43 -13.29
N SER A 697 -29.83 2.38 -14.62
CA SER A 697 -30.79 2.96 -15.58
C SER A 697 -32.19 2.32 -15.54
N ASN A 698 -32.30 1.08 -15.08
CA ASN A 698 -33.53 0.29 -15.10
C ASN A 698 -34.19 0.19 -13.71
N ARG A 699 -33.65 0.91 -12.71
CA ARG A 699 -34.21 0.93 -11.35
C ARG A 699 -35.18 2.10 -11.18
N SER A 700 -36.44 1.84 -11.48
CA SER A 700 -37.52 2.84 -11.50
C SER A 700 -38.14 3.16 -10.14
N THR A 701 -37.97 2.30 -9.14
CA THR A 701 -38.51 2.53 -7.78
C THR A 701 -37.44 3.21 -6.91
N LEU A 702 -37.77 4.29 -6.20
CA LEU A 702 -36.81 5.01 -5.36
C LEU A 702 -36.35 4.12 -4.20
N ALA A 703 -37.30 3.65 -3.39
CA ALA A 703 -37.01 2.78 -2.26
C ALA A 703 -38.05 1.67 -2.10
N PHE A 704 -37.64 0.51 -1.60
CA PHE A 704 -38.54 -0.63 -1.36
C PHE A 704 -38.40 -1.22 0.04
N PHE A 705 -39.54 -1.57 0.63
CA PHE A 705 -39.69 -2.38 1.84
C PHE A 705 -40.93 -3.28 1.71
N ALA A 706 -40.81 -4.55 2.12
CA ALA A 706 -41.98 -5.39 2.37
C ALA A 706 -41.70 -6.40 3.48
N GLY A 707 -42.58 -6.50 4.47
CA GLY A 707 -42.42 -7.48 5.55
C GLY A 707 -43.47 -7.38 6.65
N HIS A 708 -43.35 -8.29 7.62
CA HIS A 708 -44.20 -8.26 8.82
C HIS A 708 -44.01 -6.97 9.62
N MET A 709 -45.11 -6.40 10.13
CA MET A 709 -45.17 -5.18 10.95
C MET A 709 -44.89 -5.45 12.44
N HIS A 710 -43.80 -6.16 12.73
CA HIS A 710 -43.35 -6.40 14.10
C HIS A 710 -42.22 -5.42 14.47
N GLY A 711 -42.00 -5.24 15.78
CA GLY A 711 -41.07 -4.24 16.29
C GLY A 711 -41.61 -2.81 16.17
N LEU A 712 -40.80 -1.85 16.61
CA LEU A 712 -41.20 -0.43 16.69
C LEU A 712 -41.08 0.30 15.34
N VAL A 713 -40.06 -0.02 14.55
CA VAL A 713 -39.66 0.78 13.38
C VAL A 713 -40.58 0.53 12.17
N ARG A 714 -41.00 -0.71 11.93
CA ARG A 714 -41.73 -1.08 10.70
C ARG A 714 -43.14 -0.47 10.62
N PRO A 715 -43.95 -0.45 11.70
CA PRO A 715 -45.23 0.26 11.69
C PRO A 715 -45.07 1.76 11.42
N ILE A 716 -44.07 2.41 12.02
CA ILE A 716 -43.78 3.84 11.83
C ILE A 716 -43.39 4.11 10.36
N LEU A 717 -42.54 3.25 9.80
CA LEU A 717 -42.14 3.32 8.39
C LEU A 717 -43.36 3.21 7.46
N LEU A 718 -44.25 2.24 7.69
CA LEU A 718 -45.47 2.07 6.90
C LEU A 718 -46.43 3.25 7.07
N ALA A 719 -46.60 3.77 8.29
CA ALA A 719 -47.50 4.89 8.56
C ALA A 719 -47.07 6.17 7.82
N HIS A 720 -45.76 6.46 7.74
CA HIS A 720 -45.28 7.65 7.05
C HIS A 720 -45.23 7.49 5.53
N TRP A 721 -44.87 6.30 5.04
CA TRP A 721 -44.44 6.13 3.63
C TRP A 721 -45.21 5.06 2.86
N GLY A 722 -46.23 4.44 3.45
CA GLY A 722 -47.03 3.38 2.81
C GLY A 722 -47.84 3.84 1.58
N ASN A 723 -48.15 5.14 1.50
CA ASN A 723 -48.93 5.75 0.41
C ASN A 723 -48.08 6.58 -0.57
N ASP A 724 -46.75 6.53 -0.46
CA ASP A 724 -45.86 7.30 -1.35
C ASP A 724 -45.83 6.71 -2.77
N THR A 725 -45.73 7.58 -3.78
CA THR A 725 -45.75 7.15 -5.19
C THR A 725 -44.41 6.62 -5.69
N ASP A 726 -43.30 7.07 -5.09
CA ASP A 726 -41.94 6.75 -5.54
C ASP A 726 -41.31 5.65 -4.67
N MET A 727 -41.77 5.50 -3.43
CA MET A 727 -41.34 4.47 -2.50
C MET A 727 -42.42 3.40 -2.32
N LYS A 728 -42.03 2.13 -2.47
CA LYS A 728 -42.92 0.98 -2.28
C LYS A 728 -42.72 0.40 -0.88
N ILE A 729 -43.50 0.88 0.08
CA ILE A 729 -43.49 0.41 1.47
C ILE A 729 -44.75 -0.40 1.74
N LEU A 730 -44.59 -1.72 1.83
CA LEU A 730 -45.71 -2.65 1.87
C LEU A 730 -45.72 -3.45 3.18
N PRO A 731 -46.92 -3.85 3.67
CA PRO A 731 -47.04 -4.88 4.69
C PRO A 731 -46.58 -6.24 4.15
N ARG A 732 -46.81 -7.32 4.92
CA ARG A 732 -46.40 -8.68 4.52
C ARG A 732 -46.97 -9.02 3.13
N MET A 733 -46.09 -9.22 2.15
CA MET A 733 -46.47 -9.79 0.86
C MET A 733 -46.74 -11.30 1.04
N PRO A 734 -47.69 -11.90 0.28
CA PRO A 734 -47.98 -13.33 0.36
C PRO A 734 -46.71 -14.16 0.20
N HIS A 735 -46.42 -15.03 1.18
CA HIS A 735 -45.26 -15.91 1.12
C HIS A 735 -45.59 -17.13 0.24
N VAL A 736 -45.32 -17.01 -1.06
CA VAL A 736 -45.23 -18.16 -1.97
C VAL A 736 -43.75 -18.49 -2.16
N LYS A 737 -43.37 -19.77 -2.10
CA LYS A 737 -41.98 -20.19 -2.29
C LYS A 737 -41.49 -19.67 -3.65
N GLY A 738 -40.50 -18.76 -3.62
CA GLY A 738 -39.98 -18.09 -4.81
C GLY A 738 -40.68 -16.80 -5.24
N ASN A 739 -41.48 -16.15 -4.37
CA ASN A 739 -42.24 -14.91 -4.60
C ASN A 739 -41.51 -13.93 -5.53
N GLN A 740 -41.81 -14.06 -6.81
CA GLN A 740 -41.11 -13.36 -7.89
C GLN A 740 -41.28 -11.85 -7.72
N ASN A 741 -42.45 -11.42 -7.24
CA ASN A 741 -42.81 -10.02 -7.05
C ASN A 741 -41.95 -9.30 -5.99
N TYR A 742 -41.63 -9.96 -4.85
CA TYR A 742 -40.71 -9.38 -3.85
C TYR A 742 -39.30 -9.21 -4.42
N ILE A 743 -38.80 -10.24 -5.11
CA ILE A 743 -37.48 -10.23 -5.73
C ILE A 743 -37.42 -9.16 -6.82
N ASP A 744 -38.44 -9.06 -7.66
CA ASP A 744 -38.52 -8.06 -8.74
C ASP A 744 -38.50 -6.64 -8.17
N HIS A 745 -39.20 -6.38 -7.06
CA HIS A 745 -39.11 -5.09 -6.38
C HIS A 745 -37.70 -4.80 -5.82
N MET A 746 -37.02 -5.78 -5.22
CA MET A 746 -35.62 -5.61 -4.77
C MET A 746 -34.68 -5.31 -5.96
N LYS A 747 -34.88 -5.97 -7.11
CA LYS A 747 -34.07 -5.80 -8.31
C LYS A 747 -34.29 -4.46 -9.02
N THR A 748 -35.51 -3.92 -8.94
CA THR A 748 -35.93 -2.69 -9.65
C THR A 748 -35.89 -1.43 -8.78
N SER A 749 -35.52 -1.54 -7.51
CA SER A 749 -35.42 -0.40 -6.59
C SER A 749 -34.00 0.13 -6.48
N LYS A 750 -33.82 1.45 -6.38
CA LYS A 750 -32.50 2.05 -6.11
C LYS A 750 -32.02 1.71 -4.70
N PHE A 751 -32.91 1.92 -3.74
CA PHE A 751 -32.65 1.73 -2.32
C PHE A 751 -33.53 0.62 -1.71
N CYS A 752 -32.99 -0.19 -0.82
CA CYS A 752 -33.72 -1.26 -0.14
C CYS A 752 -33.68 -1.07 1.37
N ILE A 753 -34.85 -0.85 1.96
CA ILE A 753 -34.96 -0.43 3.36
C ILE A 753 -34.87 -1.64 4.28
N CYS A 754 -33.85 -1.63 5.13
CA CYS A 754 -33.50 -2.64 6.11
C CYS A 754 -33.91 -2.16 7.51
N ALA A 755 -35.22 -2.02 7.73
CA ALA A 755 -35.77 -1.64 9.03
C ALA A 755 -35.76 -2.82 10.01
N ARG A 756 -35.29 -2.58 11.25
CA ARG A 756 -35.26 -3.58 12.31
C ARG A 756 -36.65 -4.10 12.69
N GLY A 757 -36.69 -5.33 13.20
CA GLY A 757 -37.89 -5.98 13.71
C GLY A 757 -37.93 -5.93 15.24
N PHE A 758 -38.15 -7.08 15.87
CA PHE A 758 -37.94 -7.23 17.31
C PHE A 758 -36.45 -7.13 17.68
N ALA A 759 -35.59 -7.77 16.88
CA ALA A 759 -34.14 -7.63 16.94
C ALA A 759 -33.63 -6.54 15.98
N VAL A 760 -32.42 -6.05 16.22
CA VAL A 760 -31.79 -4.96 15.44
C VAL A 760 -31.40 -5.37 14.01
N HIS A 761 -31.22 -6.66 13.77
CA HIS A 761 -30.77 -7.19 12.49
C HIS A 761 -31.95 -7.44 11.54
N SER A 762 -31.65 -7.56 10.25
CA SER A 762 -32.63 -7.90 9.21
C SER A 762 -31.96 -8.71 8.11
N PRO A 763 -32.55 -9.83 7.65
CA PRO A 763 -32.01 -10.58 6.51
C PRO A 763 -31.93 -9.72 5.24
N ARG A 764 -32.75 -8.67 5.16
CA ARG A 764 -32.77 -7.77 4.01
C ARG A 764 -31.44 -7.05 3.80
N VAL A 765 -30.63 -6.85 4.85
CA VAL A 765 -29.30 -6.24 4.71
C VAL A 765 -28.47 -7.03 3.70
N VAL A 766 -28.46 -8.36 3.80
CA VAL A 766 -27.72 -9.22 2.86
C VAL A 766 -28.48 -9.40 1.55
N GLU A 767 -29.81 -9.53 1.58
CA GLU A 767 -30.62 -9.63 0.35
C GLU A 767 -30.43 -8.40 -0.56
N SER A 768 -30.36 -7.20 0.01
CA SER A 768 -30.08 -5.97 -0.73
C SER A 768 -28.77 -6.07 -1.52
N LEU A 769 -27.71 -6.58 -0.89
CA LEU A 769 -26.43 -6.81 -1.57
C LEU A 769 -26.57 -7.82 -2.72
N TYR A 770 -27.26 -8.94 -2.48
CA TYR A 770 -27.48 -9.98 -3.50
C TYR A 770 -28.21 -9.46 -4.74
N PHE A 771 -29.12 -8.51 -4.58
CA PHE A 771 -29.89 -7.91 -5.67
C PHE A 771 -29.31 -6.57 -6.16
N ASN A 772 -28.04 -6.26 -5.83
CA ASN A 772 -27.36 -5.00 -6.17
C ASN A 772 -28.17 -3.74 -5.79
N CYS A 773 -28.97 -3.81 -4.72
CA CYS A 773 -29.79 -2.71 -4.23
C CYS A 773 -29.06 -2.02 -3.07
N VAL A 774 -28.97 -0.69 -3.09
CA VAL A 774 -28.23 0.04 -2.03
C VAL A 774 -29.00 -0.10 -0.71
N PRO A 775 -28.41 -0.72 0.33
CA PRO A 775 -29.11 -0.92 1.60
C PRO A 775 -29.31 0.40 2.35
N VAL A 776 -30.50 0.60 2.88
CA VAL A 776 -30.84 1.71 3.78
C VAL A 776 -31.13 1.13 5.16
N ILE A 777 -30.20 1.25 6.09
CA ILE A 777 -30.27 0.64 7.42
C ILE A 777 -31.00 1.59 8.38
N ILE A 778 -32.10 1.12 8.95
CA ILE A 778 -32.89 1.84 9.97
C ILE A 778 -32.89 0.99 11.24
N SER A 779 -31.84 1.15 12.04
CA SER A 779 -31.57 0.38 13.27
C SER A 779 -30.42 1.03 14.05
N ASP A 780 -30.73 1.79 15.11
CA ASP A 780 -29.76 2.70 15.74
C ASP A 780 -28.57 1.99 16.42
N ASN A 781 -28.77 0.77 16.93
CA ASN A 781 -27.78 0.02 17.72
C ASN A 781 -27.16 -1.17 16.98
N TYR A 782 -27.44 -1.30 15.68
CA TYR A 782 -27.00 -2.45 14.88
C TYR A 782 -25.57 -2.30 14.40
N VAL A 783 -24.75 -3.31 14.69
CA VAL A 783 -23.43 -3.46 14.06
C VAL A 783 -23.59 -4.34 12.81
N PRO A 784 -23.42 -3.81 11.58
CA PRO A 784 -23.59 -4.60 10.38
C PRO A 784 -22.47 -5.64 10.23
N PRO A 785 -22.69 -6.73 9.47
CA PRO A 785 -21.70 -7.78 9.31
C PRO A 785 -20.44 -7.21 8.68
N LEU A 786 -19.26 -7.71 9.09
CA LEU A 786 -17.97 -7.21 8.62
C LEU A 786 -17.72 -5.72 8.89
N PHE A 787 -18.36 -5.11 9.88
CA PHE A 787 -18.16 -3.68 10.21
C PHE A 787 -16.68 -3.29 10.40
N ASN A 788 -15.85 -4.20 10.96
CA ASN A 788 -14.43 -3.95 11.20
C ASN A 788 -13.56 -4.02 9.93
N VAL A 789 -14.12 -4.51 8.81
CA VAL A 789 -13.40 -4.76 7.55
C VAL A 789 -13.97 -3.95 6.39
N LEU A 790 -15.30 -3.78 6.34
CA LEU A 790 -16.00 -3.07 5.28
C LEU A 790 -16.40 -1.67 5.72
N ASN A 791 -16.09 -0.68 4.89
CA ASN A 791 -16.63 0.68 5.05
C ASN A 791 -18.08 0.72 4.55
N TRP A 792 -19.03 0.42 5.43
CA TRP A 792 -20.46 0.39 5.12
C TRP A 792 -21.01 1.74 4.63
N GLU A 793 -20.56 2.87 5.18
CA GLU A 793 -20.99 4.21 4.75
C GLU A 793 -20.66 4.49 3.28
N SER A 794 -19.68 3.76 2.73
CA SER A 794 -19.25 3.89 1.37
C SER A 794 -20.26 3.31 0.35
N PHE A 795 -21.17 2.42 0.78
CA PHE A 795 -22.13 1.71 -0.08
C PHE A 795 -23.51 1.46 0.54
N ALA A 796 -23.79 1.98 1.74
CA ALA A 796 -25.06 1.91 2.44
C ALA A 796 -25.47 3.28 2.96
N VAL A 797 -26.76 3.48 3.25
CA VAL A 797 -27.30 4.68 3.89
C VAL A 797 -27.76 4.30 5.29
N PHE A 798 -27.27 4.99 6.32
CA PHE A 798 -27.75 4.83 7.69
C PHE A 798 -28.74 5.95 8.01
N ILE A 799 -29.92 5.59 8.53
CA ILE A 799 -30.97 6.53 8.92
C ILE A 799 -31.34 6.22 10.36
N SER A 800 -31.31 7.23 11.23
CA SER A 800 -31.75 7.04 12.60
C SER A 800 -33.25 6.74 12.65
N GLU A 801 -33.69 5.95 13.61
CA GLU A 801 -35.11 5.57 13.75
C GLU A 801 -36.02 6.80 13.89
N LYS A 802 -35.54 7.86 14.54
CA LYS A 802 -36.26 9.14 14.68
C LYS A 802 -36.38 9.92 13.35
N ASP A 803 -35.49 9.67 12.39
CA ASP A 803 -35.39 10.40 11.12
C ASP A 803 -36.17 9.71 9.99
N ILE A 804 -36.96 8.67 10.30
CA ILE A 804 -37.90 8.06 9.35
C ILE A 804 -38.76 9.11 8.62
N PRO A 805 -39.31 10.16 9.26
CA PRO A 805 -40.09 11.18 8.56
C PRO A 805 -39.31 11.96 7.49
N ASN A 806 -37.97 11.98 7.56
CA ASN A 806 -37.09 12.65 6.60
C ASN A 806 -36.49 11.69 5.55
N LEU A 807 -36.83 10.40 5.61
CA LEU A 807 -36.22 9.34 4.79
C LEU A 807 -36.15 9.69 3.30
N LYS A 808 -37.28 10.08 2.68
CA LYS A 808 -37.33 10.39 1.24
C LYS A 808 -36.41 11.56 0.88
N ALA A 809 -36.38 12.61 1.71
CA ALA A 809 -35.52 13.77 1.49
C ALA A 809 -34.04 13.38 1.53
N VAL A 810 -33.64 12.53 2.48
CA VAL A 810 -32.26 12.03 2.55
C VAL A 810 -31.90 11.23 1.30
N LEU A 811 -32.76 10.30 0.86
CA LEU A 811 -32.49 9.50 -0.34
C LEU A 811 -32.41 10.35 -1.62
N LEU A 812 -33.26 11.37 -1.75
CA LEU A 812 -33.25 12.30 -2.88
C LEU A 812 -32.06 13.27 -2.85
N SER A 813 -31.44 13.51 -1.69
CA SER A 813 -30.23 14.33 -1.58
C SER A 813 -28.98 13.65 -2.16
N ILE A 814 -29.02 12.32 -2.35
CA ILE A 814 -27.94 11.55 -2.95
C ILE A 814 -27.96 11.78 -4.46
N THR A 815 -26.89 12.36 -5.00
CA THR A 815 -26.76 12.60 -6.45
C THR A 815 -26.68 11.30 -7.23
N GLU A 816 -27.07 11.33 -8.51
CA GLU A 816 -27.04 10.13 -9.36
C GLU A 816 -25.63 9.54 -9.48
N ASP A 817 -24.60 10.39 -9.64
CA ASP A 817 -23.19 9.95 -9.67
C ASP A 817 -22.79 9.23 -8.38
N LYS A 818 -23.23 9.74 -7.22
CA LYS A 818 -22.94 9.14 -5.93
C LYS A 818 -23.68 7.81 -5.77
N TYR A 819 -24.92 7.74 -6.22
CA TYR A 819 -25.70 6.51 -6.22
C TYR A 819 -25.06 5.43 -7.10
N VAL A 820 -24.61 5.78 -8.32
CA VAL A 820 -23.90 4.85 -9.22
C VAL A 820 -22.60 4.35 -8.59
N GLU A 821 -21.86 5.21 -7.89
CA GLU A 821 -20.69 4.81 -7.12
C GLU A 821 -21.05 3.79 -6.03
N MET A 822 -22.10 4.05 -5.24
CA MET A 822 -22.58 3.13 -4.20
C MET A 822 -23.02 1.80 -4.81
N TYR A 823 -23.75 1.82 -5.93
CA TYR A 823 -24.18 0.63 -6.67
C TYR A 823 -22.98 -0.25 -7.10
N GLU A 824 -21.94 0.34 -7.70
CA GLU A 824 -20.75 -0.42 -8.10
C GLU A 824 -19.99 -0.99 -6.89
N ARG A 825 -19.98 -0.27 -5.76
CA ARG A 825 -19.43 -0.78 -4.51
C ARG A 825 -20.24 -1.94 -3.96
N VAL A 826 -21.58 -1.86 -3.94
CA VAL A 826 -22.46 -2.98 -3.59
C VAL A 826 -22.16 -4.19 -4.48
N ARG A 827 -22.01 -4.00 -5.80
CA ARG A 827 -21.71 -5.08 -6.75
C ARG A 827 -20.38 -5.79 -6.42
N LYS A 828 -19.37 -5.05 -5.99
CA LYS A 828 -18.07 -5.60 -5.56
C LYS A 828 -18.16 -6.31 -4.21
N VAL A 829 -18.82 -5.69 -3.23
CA VAL A 829 -18.93 -6.22 -1.87
C VAL A 829 -19.76 -7.51 -1.83
N LYS A 830 -20.78 -7.62 -2.68
CA LYS A 830 -21.65 -8.79 -2.81
C LYS A 830 -20.89 -10.12 -2.91
N GLU A 831 -19.76 -10.14 -3.62
CA GLU A 831 -18.95 -11.36 -3.78
C GLU A 831 -18.45 -11.91 -2.44
N HIS A 832 -18.13 -11.04 -1.47
CA HIS A 832 -17.75 -11.45 -0.11
C HIS A 832 -18.92 -12.10 0.66
N PHE A 833 -20.16 -11.69 0.35
CA PHE A 833 -21.38 -12.26 0.92
C PHE A 833 -21.88 -13.51 0.21
N PHE A 834 -21.43 -13.79 -1.02
CA PHE A 834 -21.55 -15.12 -1.61
C PHE A 834 -20.59 -16.09 -0.91
N GLY A 835 -19.38 -15.63 -0.62
CA GLY A 835 -18.38 -16.34 0.17
C GLY A 835 -18.79 -16.64 1.61
N ILE A 836 -19.85 -16.02 2.15
CA ILE A 836 -20.41 -16.35 3.48
C ILE A 836 -20.97 -17.77 3.55
N LEU A 837 -21.25 -18.39 2.39
CA LEU A 837 -21.54 -19.82 2.28
C LEU A 837 -20.27 -20.68 2.15
N SER A 838 -19.09 -20.07 2.28
CA SER A 838 -17.80 -20.71 2.34
C SER A 838 -17.18 -20.48 3.72
N LEU A 839 -16.50 -21.50 4.23
CA LEU A 839 -15.94 -21.42 5.58
C LEU A 839 -14.93 -20.28 5.73
N LEU A 840 -14.17 -20.01 4.68
CA LEU A 840 -13.06 -19.05 4.68
C LEU A 840 -13.53 -17.64 5.04
N SER A 841 -14.66 -17.19 4.49
CA SER A 841 -15.21 -15.89 4.88
C SER A 841 -15.67 -15.89 6.33
N MET A 842 -16.25 -17.00 6.81
CA MET A 842 -16.83 -17.03 8.15
C MET A 842 -15.78 -17.12 9.25
N ILE A 843 -14.67 -17.82 9.02
CA ILE A 843 -13.53 -17.84 9.95
C ILE A 843 -12.87 -16.48 10.03
N CYS A 844 -12.72 -15.74 8.93
CA CYS A 844 -12.24 -14.35 9.00
C CYS A 844 -13.07 -13.43 9.90
N PHE A 845 -14.33 -13.80 10.16
CA PHE A 845 -15.19 -13.01 11.03
C PHE A 845 -14.80 -13.18 12.50
N ILE A 846 -14.38 -14.39 12.90
CA ILE A 846 -14.03 -14.81 14.26
C ILE A 846 -12.56 -14.54 14.55
#